data_AF-A0A3D5DRH2-F1
#
_entry.id   AF-A0A3D5DRH2-F1
#
_cell.length_a   1.000
_cell.length_b   1.000
_cell.length_c   1.000
_cell.angle_alpha   90.00
_cell.angle_beta   90.00
_cell.angle_gamma   90.00
#
_symmetry.space_group_name_H-M   'P 1'
#
loop_
_entity.id
_entity.type
_entity.pdbx_description
1 polymer ?
#
loop_
_entity_poly.entity_id
_entity_poly.type
_entity_poly.pdbx_seq_one_letter_code
_entity_poly.pdbx_strand_id
1 'polypeptide(L)'
;MNRAYLDWPALAVIFVVLGWVAYQFSRRTYRLAVIAVTVAVLVAVLGYGLNLRARPATFLGALTGGGNAISRQMFGPLIPASLHRLVVPGLVGWMLLLLLTGGLLVAFDILCTRRQQPTVHIAPMPPADAGDADVRARSRITEELKFRLPAVAIRAPASMPGGSTLQSLAAVVSESGLQGSKLAAAVMQVVHALEARPRTYEVQIFVEHCYPGGRADPQGPNLLVTVDLRDARSGQSLVTRILRPCTEQDAAEMVAGFTARQVFRQDCSTPAWATGSADGDDLSAYLLTREMRPAGWTFGDFWQSRQDQRAKLTEFVRRSTNAGVMQYELASLEDLEGQTAISLLLHLDNRVHHPGFLPARYRLAVTLSSLGGPVFERWPGGGRAHDGQDASDLNGAIIRQLRWAGLLRKISRRDFRRLGLAQHGRGSRAREEQIIALLATRQPAGRTAAQIQQVLQLLAYAELRAFRRRMRATSLLWFALCHRPERAALLDLLRTRPRWWRHPRRRMRAPSIAAKIVKYRLLALREPAATAGHRFRRRREPELKAQRRLRRTQAQVQRWLDLRTALSNGHAWQYGRVHWQAVYNAACLYAQPVPGEEPDPVAASTAVMLLRLAIGDPSCELERPSEWISADPDLRALRKNRIFSDFVAEQAHKDFAPAADNHCPDPWFETLLPRLDPHAMTPTRAELDGHQPVGANWIRRMIQPRSRHPAT
;
A
#
# COMPACT_ATOMS: atom_id res chain seq x y z
N MET A 1 -32.09 -40.35 27.82
CA MET A 1 -31.23 -39.96 26.69
C MET A 1 -29.85 -39.59 27.22
N ASN A 2 -28.80 -40.32 26.82
CA ASN A 2 -27.43 -40.00 27.22
C ASN A 2 -27.04 -38.62 26.69
N ARG A 3 -26.86 -37.64 27.58
CA ARG A 3 -26.37 -36.29 27.23
C ARG A 3 -25.03 -36.31 26.50
N ALA A 4 -24.26 -37.41 26.62
CA ALA A 4 -23.03 -37.66 25.88
C ALA A 4 -23.15 -37.50 24.35
N TYR A 5 -24.33 -37.69 23.75
CA TYR A 5 -24.53 -37.45 22.31
C TYR A 5 -24.56 -35.97 21.92
N LEU A 6 -24.82 -35.06 22.86
CA LEU A 6 -24.84 -33.60 22.61
C LEU A 6 -23.46 -32.96 22.84
N ASP A 7 -22.62 -33.56 23.69
CA ASP A 7 -21.32 -32.97 24.08
C ASP A 7 -20.23 -33.16 22.99
N TRP A 8 -20.22 -34.31 22.29
CA TRP A 8 -19.30 -34.55 21.18
C TRP A 8 -19.47 -33.58 20.00
N PRO A 9 -20.69 -33.30 19.50
CA PRO A 9 -20.91 -32.28 18.48
C PRO A 9 -20.47 -30.88 18.93
N ALA A 10 -20.74 -30.49 20.17
CA ALA A 10 -20.34 -29.18 20.69
C ALA A 10 -18.82 -29.03 20.70
N LEU A 11 -18.10 -30.05 21.19
CA LEU A 11 -16.64 -30.08 21.19
C LEU A 11 -16.06 -30.11 19.77
N ALA A 12 -16.65 -30.88 18.86
CA ALA A 12 -16.28 -30.89 17.45
C ALA A 12 -16.48 -29.51 16.80
N VAL A 13 -17.60 -28.83 17.07
CA VAL A 13 -17.85 -27.45 16.59
C VAL A 13 -16.80 -26.48 17.15
N ILE A 14 -16.46 -26.56 18.44
CA ILE A 14 -15.41 -25.74 19.04
C ILE A 14 -14.08 -25.97 18.33
N PHE A 15 -13.69 -27.22 18.06
CA PHE A 15 -12.45 -27.53 17.36
C PHE A 15 -12.48 -27.13 15.88
N VAL A 16 -13.62 -27.25 15.19
CA VAL A 16 -13.78 -26.73 13.83
C VAL A 16 -13.67 -25.21 13.81
N VAL A 17 -14.24 -24.53 14.80
CA VAL A 17 -14.13 -23.07 14.94
C VAL A 17 -12.71 -22.66 15.30
N LEU A 18 -12.04 -23.34 16.23
CA LEU A 18 -10.65 -23.07 16.59
C LEU A 18 -9.70 -23.40 15.43
N GLY A 19 -9.94 -24.48 14.71
CA GLY A 19 -9.20 -24.88 13.52
C GLY A 19 -9.42 -23.91 12.36
N TRP A 20 -10.66 -23.44 12.17
CA TRP A 20 -10.96 -22.32 11.29
C TRP A 20 -10.22 -21.08 11.75
N VAL A 21 -10.24 -20.74 13.04
CA VAL A 21 -9.61 -19.54 13.56
C VAL A 21 -8.10 -19.61 13.42
N ALA A 22 -7.49 -20.76 13.66
CA ALA A 22 -6.07 -21.01 13.47
C ALA A 22 -5.69 -20.96 11.98
N TYR A 23 -6.50 -21.61 11.16
CA TYR A 23 -6.35 -21.60 9.72
C TYR A 23 -6.58 -20.22 9.15
N GLN A 24 -7.38 -19.34 9.76
CA GLN A 24 -7.70 -18.05 9.20
C GLN A 24 -6.83 -16.96 9.84
N PHE A 25 -6.90 -16.75 11.14
CA PHE A 25 -6.35 -15.56 11.78
C PHE A 25 -4.87 -15.67 12.16
N SER A 26 -4.29 -14.54 12.56
CA SER A 26 -2.92 -14.55 13.10
C SER A 26 -2.85 -15.33 14.40
N ARG A 27 -1.66 -15.88 14.69
CA ARG A 27 -1.34 -16.56 15.94
C ARG A 27 -1.81 -15.82 17.20
N ARG A 28 -1.65 -14.49 17.27
CA ARG A 28 -2.16 -13.67 18.39
C ARG A 28 -3.68 -13.78 18.56
N THR A 29 -4.43 -13.71 17.46
CA THR A 29 -5.89 -13.81 17.45
C THR A 29 -6.34 -15.22 17.81
N TYR A 30 -5.65 -16.23 17.27
CA TYR A 30 -5.87 -17.62 17.63
C TYR A 30 -5.64 -17.85 19.13
N ARG A 31 -4.51 -17.38 19.69
CA ARG A 31 -4.24 -17.47 21.14
C ARG A 31 -5.33 -16.79 21.97
N LEU A 32 -5.82 -15.61 21.57
CA LEU A 32 -6.94 -14.96 22.26
C LEU A 32 -8.24 -15.78 22.17
N ALA A 33 -8.53 -16.38 21.02
CA ALA A 33 -9.69 -17.25 20.85
C ALA A 33 -9.56 -18.52 21.69
N VAL A 34 -8.37 -19.13 21.75
CA VAL A 34 -8.07 -20.28 22.61
C VAL A 34 -8.27 -19.89 24.07
N ILE A 35 -7.70 -18.78 24.54
CA ILE A 35 -7.89 -18.30 25.92
C ILE A 35 -9.38 -18.11 26.22
N ALA A 36 -10.14 -17.47 25.33
CA ALA A 36 -11.57 -17.26 25.51
C ALA A 36 -12.35 -18.57 25.58
N VAL A 37 -12.04 -19.52 24.68
CA VAL A 37 -12.66 -20.86 24.69
C VAL A 37 -12.25 -21.64 25.94
N THR A 38 -10.99 -21.62 26.35
CA THR A 38 -10.50 -22.28 27.56
C THR A 38 -11.21 -21.74 28.80
N VAL A 39 -11.37 -20.41 28.93
CA VAL A 39 -12.13 -19.81 30.03
C VAL A 39 -13.59 -20.25 30.00
N ALA A 40 -14.24 -20.25 28.84
CA ALA A 40 -15.63 -20.69 28.70
C ALA A 40 -15.81 -22.17 29.08
N VAL A 41 -14.89 -23.05 28.62
CA VAL A 41 -14.88 -24.47 28.98
C VAL A 41 -14.65 -24.64 30.49
N LEU A 42 -13.73 -23.88 31.08
CA LEU A 42 -13.44 -23.98 32.52
C LEU A 42 -14.64 -23.56 33.37
N VAL A 43 -15.36 -22.50 32.98
CA VAL A 43 -16.62 -22.07 33.61
C VAL A 43 -17.70 -23.15 33.47
N ALA A 44 -17.84 -23.76 32.29
CA ALA A 44 -18.80 -24.83 32.06
C ALA A 44 -18.50 -26.09 32.90
N VAL A 45 -17.23 -26.51 32.96
CA VAL A 45 -16.76 -27.63 33.79
C VAL A 45 -17.02 -27.36 35.27
N LEU A 46 -16.72 -26.15 35.74
CA LEU A 46 -16.93 -25.75 37.13
C LEU A 46 -18.42 -25.74 37.47
N GLY A 47 -19.26 -25.13 36.63
CA GLY A 47 -20.71 -25.11 36.81
C GLY A 47 -21.33 -26.50 36.81
N TYR A 48 -20.84 -27.40 35.95
CA TYR A 48 -21.28 -28.80 35.94
C TYR A 48 -20.90 -29.51 37.24
N GLY A 49 -19.67 -29.32 37.73
CA GLY A 49 -19.20 -29.89 38.99
C GLY A 49 -19.95 -29.38 40.23
N LEU A 50 -20.33 -28.09 40.24
CA LEU A 50 -21.16 -27.50 41.29
C LEU A 50 -22.57 -28.13 41.31
N ASN A 51 -23.15 -28.41 40.15
CA ASN A 51 -24.48 -29.04 40.05
C ASN A 51 -24.50 -30.53 40.42
N LEU A 52 -23.35 -31.21 40.43
CA LEU A 52 -23.25 -32.64 40.73
C LEU A 52 -23.19 -32.96 42.23
N ARG A 53 -22.96 -31.99 43.12
CA ARG A 53 -22.76 -32.24 44.57
C ARG A 53 -23.85 -31.61 45.42
N ALA A 54 -24.41 -32.40 46.34
CA ALA A 54 -25.38 -31.96 47.36
C ALA A 54 -24.73 -31.31 48.60
N ARG A 55 -23.42 -31.08 48.62
CA ARG A 55 -22.66 -30.51 49.75
C ARG A 55 -21.82 -29.31 49.29
N PRO A 56 -21.47 -28.35 50.18
CA PRO A 56 -20.69 -27.17 49.81
C PRO A 56 -19.35 -27.59 49.20
N ALA A 57 -19.23 -27.40 47.88
CA ALA A 57 -18.08 -27.85 47.12
C ALA A 57 -16.96 -26.80 47.21
N THR A 58 -15.77 -27.22 47.62
CA THR A 58 -14.54 -26.45 47.38
C THR A 58 -14.32 -26.31 45.88
N PHE A 59 -13.73 -25.19 45.43
CA PHE A 59 -13.46 -24.92 44.01
C PHE A 59 -12.74 -26.09 43.31
N LEU A 60 -11.68 -26.62 43.94
CA LEU A 60 -10.94 -27.77 43.43
C LEU A 60 -11.81 -29.03 43.33
N GLY A 61 -12.70 -29.25 44.30
CA GLY A 61 -13.64 -30.36 44.30
C GLY A 61 -14.69 -30.26 43.19
N ALA A 62 -15.18 -29.05 42.89
CA ALA A 62 -16.08 -28.80 41.78
C ALA A 62 -15.37 -29.02 40.43
N LEU A 63 -14.15 -28.50 40.26
CA LEU A 63 -13.39 -28.66 39.02
C LEU A 63 -13.06 -30.14 38.73
N THR A 64 -12.51 -30.84 39.72
CA THR A 64 -12.14 -32.27 39.60
C THR A 64 -13.38 -33.14 39.40
N GLY A 65 -14.47 -32.88 40.12
CA GLY A 65 -15.74 -33.57 39.96
C GLY A 65 -16.36 -33.38 38.57
N GLY A 66 -16.43 -32.12 38.10
CA GLY A 66 -16.94 -31.78 36.78
C GLY A 66 -16.11 -32.42 35.66
N GLY A 67 -14.79 -32.30 35.71
CA GLY A 67 -13.92 -32.89 34.68
C GLY A 67 -13.91 -34.42 34.68
N ASN A 68 -14.00 -35.07 35.85
CA ASN A 68 -14.16 -36.53 35.91
C ASN A 68 -15.49 -36.99 35.31
N ALA A 69 -16.56 -36.22 35.51
CA ALA A 69 -17.86 -36.55 34.92
C ALA A 69 -17.87 -36.36 33.40
N ILE A 70 -17.25 -35.28 32.91
CA ILE A 70 -17.10 -35.00 31.48
C ILE A 70 -16.21 -36.06 30.80
N SER A 71 -15.05 -36.38 31.38
CA SER A 71 -14.18 -37.42 30.83
C SER A 71 -14.90 -38.77 30.79
N ARG A 72 -15.71 -39.07 31.81
CA ARG A 72 -16.54 -40.27 31.83
C ARG A 72 -17.63 -40.30 30.77
N GLN A 73 -18.29 -39.19 30.54
CA GLN A 73 -19.29 -39.11 29.46
C GLN A 73 -18.65 -39.18 28.07
N MET A 74 -17.50 -38.52 27.87
CA MET A 74 -16.84 -38.49 26.57
C MET A 74 -16.20 -39.82 26.22
N PHE A 75 -15.36 -40.38 27.09
CA PHE A 75 -14.59 -41.58 26.78
C PHE A 75 -15.30 -42.88 27.15
N GLY A 76 -16.37 -42.80 27.94
CA GLY A 76 -17.12 -43.97 28.37
C GLY A 76 -17.62 -44.88 27.23
N PRO A 77 -18.14 -44.34 26.12
CA PRO A 77 -18.54 -45.17 24.98
C PRO A 77 -17.38 -45.86 24.26
N LEU A 78 -16.16 -45.34 24.38
CA LEU A 78 -14.96 -45.81 23.66
C LEU A 78 -14.15 -46.82 24.47
N ILE A 79 -14.35 -46.87 25.79
CA ILE A 79 -13.60 -47.73 26.70
C ILE A 79 -14.46 -48.94 27.05
N PRO A 80 -13.96 -50.19 26.87
CA PRO A 80 -14.68 -51.39 27.26
C PRO A 80 -15.15 -51.32 28.72
N ALA A 81 -16.35 -51.85 29.01
CA ALA A 81 -16.96 -51.78 30.34
C ALA A 81 -16.05 -52.34 31.46
N SER A 82 -15.16 -53.28 31.14
CA SER A 82 -14.16 -53.83 32.06
C SER A 82 -13.08 -52.83 32.49
N LEU A 83 -12.75 -51.85 31.65
CA LEU A 83 -11.72 -50.83 31.89
C LEU A 83 -12.28 -49.52 32.45
N HIS A 84 -13.61 -49.37 32.49
CA HIS A 84 -14.28 -48.14 32.93
C HIS A 84 -13.90 -47.70 34.34
N ARG A 85 -13.74 -48.66 35.27
CA ARG A 85 -13.38 -48.36 36.66
C ARG A 85 -11.93 -47.92 36.84
N LEU A 86 -11.04 -48.36 35.95
CA LEU A 86 -9.60 -48.07 36.01
C LEU A 86 -9.22 -46.77 35.28
N VAL A 87 -9.89 -46.46 34.17
CA VAL A 87 -9.48 -45.37 33.27
C VAL A 87 -10.30 -44.08 33.49
N VAL A 88 -11.49 -44.18 34.08
CA VAL A 88 -12.57 -43.19 33.88
C VAL A 88 -13.13 -42.60 35.18
N PRO A 89 -12.34 -42.54 36.26
CA PRO A 89 -12.14 -41.22 36.87
C PRO A 89 -10.69 -40.99 37.34
N GLY A 90 -10.25 -39.73 37.33
CA GLY A 90 -8.96 -39.35 37.92
C GLY A 90 -7.90 -38.99 36.88
N LEU A 91 -6.64 -39.14 37.28
CA LEU A 91 -5.48 -38.54 36.61
C LEU A 91 -5.33 -38.95 35.14
N VAL A 92 -5.68 -40.21 34.81
CA VAL A 92 -5.57 -40.76 33.45
C VAL A 92 -6.56 -40.09 32.48
N GLY A 93 -7.82 -39.90 32.87
CA GLY A 93 -8.81 -39.23 32.03
C GLY A 93 -8.47 -37.75 31.77
N TRP A 94 -7.90 -37.07 32.77
CA TRP A 94 -7.38 -35.72 32.63
C TRP A 94 -6.16 -35.65 31.70
N MET A 95 -5.24 -36.61 31.81
CA MET A 95 -4.09 -36.74 30.91
C MET A 95 -4.53 -36.92 29.45
N LEU A 96 -5.50 -37.80 29.18
CA LEU A 96 -6.07 -38.00 27.84
C LEU A 96 -6.72 -36.72 27.28
N LEU A 97 -7.49 -36.01 28.11
CA LEU A 97 -8.12 -34.76 27.72
C LEU A 97 -7.08 -33.67 27.42
N LEU A 98 -6.05 -33.56 28.26
CA LEU A 98 -4.92 -32.63 28.08
C LEU A 98 -4.11 -32.96 26.84
N LEU A 99 -3.86 -34.25 26.55
CA LEU A 99 -3.08 -34.67 25.40
C LEU A 99 -3.84 -34.42 24.10
N LEU A 100 -5.14 -34.69 24.07
CA LEU A 100 -6.00 -34.44 22.91
C LEU A 100 -6.19 -32.94 22.65
N THR A 101 -6.57 -32.17 23.69
CA THR A 101 -6.75 -30.72 23.56
C THR A 101 -5.42 -30.01 23.32
N GLY A 102 -4.38 -30.33 24.09
CA GLY A 102 -3.03 -29.77 23.94
C GLY A 102 -2.41 -30.10 22.60
N GLY A 103 -2.49 -31.35 22.14
CA GLY A 103 -2.01 -31.76 20.83
C GLY A 103 -2.70 -31.01 19.68
N LEU A 104 -4.03 -30.88 19.73
CA LEU A 104 -4.78 -30.13 18.72
C LEU A 104 -4.44 -28.63 18.74
N LEU A 105 -4.29 -28.05 19.93
CA LEU A 105 -3.93 -26.64 20.09
C LEU A 105 -2.52 -26.36 19.56
N VAL A 106 -1.57 -27.27 19.77
CA VAL A 106 -0.21 -27.21 19.20
C VAL A 106 -0.25 -27.35 17.68
N ALA A 107 -1.03 -28.30 17.14
CA ALA A 107 -1.18 -28.46 15.69
C ALA A 107 -1.76 -27.20 15.03
N PHE A 108 -2.76 -26.57 15.65
CA PHE A 108 -3.32 -25.29 15.24
C PHE A 108 -2.34 -24.13 15.38
N ASP A 109 -1.50 -24.13 16.42
CA ASP A 109 -0.45 -23.12 16.59
C ASP A 109 0.62 -23.24 15.49
N ILE A 110 1.01 -24.46 15.10
CA ILE A 110 1.88 -24.74 13.94
C ILE A 110 1.23 -24.29 12.62
N LEU A 111 -0.08 -24.49 12.47
CA LEU A 111 -0.84 -23.97 11.33
C LEU A 111 -0.83 -22.43 11.29
N CYS A 112 -0.91 -21.77 12.44
CA CYS A 112 -0.82 -20.31 12.55
C CYS A 112 0.57 -19.78 12.20
N THR A 113 1.64 -20.52 12.51
CA THR A 113 3.02 -20.06 12.28
C THR A 113 3.40 -20.04 10.82
N ARG A 114 2.74 -20.84 9.97
CA ARG A 114 2.85 -20.74 8.50
C ARG A 114 2.43 -19.37 7.94
N ARG A 115 1.89 -18.46 8.76
CA ARG A 115 1.38 -17.14 8.34
C ARG A 115 2.15 -15.95 8.94
N GLN A 116 3.16 -16.20 9.75
CA GLN A 116 4.06 -15.13 10.17
C GLN A 116 4.84 -14.61 8.95
N GLN A 117 5.24 -13.34 8.98
CA GLN A 117 6.07 -12.79 7.90
C GLN A 117 7.33 -13.64 7.78
N PRO A 118 7.63 -14.14 6.57
CA PRO A 118 8.86 -14.88 6.38
C PRO A 118 10.05 -13.94 6.61
N THR A 119 11.07 -14.45 7.29
CA THR A 119 12.35 -13.76 7.42
C THR A 119 13.32 -14.37 6.44
N VAL A 120 14.11 -13.54 5.78
CA VAL A 120 15.17 -14.00 4.90
C VAL A 120 16.50 -13.68 5.57
N HIS A 121 17.35 -14.69 5.72
CA HIS A 121 18.73 -14.53 6.15
C HIS A 121 19.64 -14.90 4.99
N ILE A 122 20.77 -14.22 4.89
CA ILE A 122 21.80 -14.57 3.93
C ILE A 122 22.78 -15.46 4.69
N ALA A 123 23.04 -16.65 4.12
CA ALA A 123 23.92 -17.61 4.74
C ALA A 123 25.33 -17.05 4.93
N PRO A 124 25.99 -17.32 6.07
CA PRO A 124 27.41 -17.03 6.20
C PRO A 124 28.20 -17.84 5.17
N MET A 125 29.38 -17.33 4.85
CA MET A 125 30.28 -17.93 3.86
C MET A 125 30.65 -19.37 4.25
N PRO A 126 30.48 -20.37 3.36
CA PRO A 126 31.08 -21.67 3.57
C PRO A 126 32.61 -21.52 3.51
N PRO A 127 33.35 -22.11 4.45
CA PRO A 127 34.81 -22.08 4.44
C PRO A 127 35.36 -23.03 3.37
N ALA A 128 36.48 -22.60 2.77
CA ALA A 128 37.42 -23.32 1.91
C ALA A 128 37.10 -23.38 0.39
N ASP A 129 38.14 -23.04 -0.38
CA ASP A 129 38.36 -23.26 -1.83
C ASP A 129 37.98 -22.14 -2.83
N ALA A 130 37.36 -21.03 -2.40
CA ALA A 130 37.07 -19.89 -3.29
C ALA A 130 38.28 -18.93 -3.42
N GLY A 131 38.57 -18.45 -4.63
CA GLY A 131 39.63 -17.45 -4.85
C GLY A 131 39.27 -16.08 -4.25
N ASP A 132 40.28 -15.30 -3.86
CA ASP A 132 40.09 -13.97 -3.22
C ASP A 132 39.15 -13.02 -3.99
N ALA A 133 39.12 -13.14 -5.32
CA ALA A 133 38.20 -12.39 -6.18
C ALA A 133 36.74 -12.79 -5.95
N ASP A 134 36.42 -14.09 -5.94
CA ASP A 134 35.07 -14.62 -5.68
C ASP A 134 34.59 -14.23 -4.28
N VAL A 135 35.49 -14.26 -3.29
CA VAL A 135 35.20 -13.85 -1.91
C VAL A 135 34.77 -12.38 -1.85
N ARG A 136 35.50 -11.48 -2.53
CA ARG A 136 35.17 -10.05 -2.56
C ARG A 136 33.85 -9.78 -3.28
N ALA A 137 33.65 -10.39 -4.46
CA ALA A 137 32.42 -10.23 -5.24
C ALA A 137 31.20 -10.73 -4.44
N ARG A 138 31.31 -11.91 -3.82
CA ARG A 138 30.26 -12.46 -2.96
C ARG A 138 29.96 -11.57 -1.75
N SER A 139 30.99 -11.03 -1.10
CA SER A 139 30.83 -10.13 0.04
C SER A 139 30.05 -8.88 -0.34
N ARG A 140 30.39 -8.26 -1.47
CA ARG A 140 29.65 -7.11 -2.02
C ARG A 140 28.20 -7.44 -2.35
N ILE A 141 27.95 -8.54 -3.06
CA ILE A 141 26.59 -9.01 -3.36
C ILE A 141 25.81 -9.26 -2.07
N THR A 142 26.45 -9.83 -1.05
CA THR A 142 25.83 -10.11 0.24
C THR A 142 25.46 -8.82 0.99
N GLU A 143 26.34 -7.82 1.04
CA GLU A 143 26.03 -6.52 1.64
C GLU A 143 24.89 -5.81 0.90
N GLU A 144 24.90 -5.82 -0.43
CA GLU A 144 23.79 -5.30 -1.24
C GLU A 144 22.48 -6.03 -0.93
N LEU A 145 22.50 -7.35 -0.78
CA LEU A 145 21.30 -8.11 -0.44
C LEU A 145 20.80 -7.87 0.98
N LYS A 146 21.70 -7.61 1.94
CA LYS A 146 21.29 -7.18 3.29
C LYS A 146 20.54 -5.87 3.25
N PHE A 147 20.84 -4.98 2.30
CA PHE A 147 20.10 -3.73 2.10
C PHE A 147 18.77 -3.97 1.36
N ARG A 148 18.80 -4.76 0.28
CA ARG A 148 17.66 -4.99 -0.63
C ARG A 148 16.57 -5.89 -0.05
N LEU A 149 16.92 -6.98 0.64
CA LEU A 149 15.94 -7.99 1.11
C LEU A 149 15.06 -7.51 2.28
N PRO A 150 15.51 -6.64 3.20
CA PRO A 150 14.59 -5.99 4.13
C PRO A 150 13.58 -5.08 3.41
N ALA A 151 13.98 -4.44 2.30
CA ALA A 151 13.07 -3.66 1.45
C ALA A 151 12.03 -4.54 0.73
N VAL A 152 12.33 -5.84 0.53
CA VAL A 152 11.42 -6.89 0.02
C VAL A 152 10.27 -7.22 0.98
N ALA A 153 10.23 -6.68 2.20
CA ALA A 153 9.07 -6.76 3.09
C ALA A 153 7.84 -5.95 2.58
N ILE A 154 7.57 -6.00 1.28
CA ILE A 154 6.47 -5.35 0.56
C ILE A 154 5.20 -6.14 0.84
N ARG A 155 4.50 -5.81 1.94
CA ARG A 155 3.10 -6.23 2.12
C ARG A 155 2.07 -5.18 1.68
N ALA A 156 2.51 -4.00 1.25
CA ALA A 156 1.64 -3.07 0.54
C ALA A 156 2.50 -2.06 -0.25
N PRO A 157 2.24 -1.84 -1.54
CA PRO A 157 2.67 -0.60 -2.18
C PRO A 157 2.03 0.56 -1.44
N ALA A 158 2.73 1.69 -1.40
CA ALA A 158 2.16 2.90 -0.84
C ALA A 158 0.86 3.26 -1.58
N SER A 159 -0.07 3.84 -0.83
CA SER A 159 -1.35 4.30 -1.38
C SER A 159 -1.15 5.47 -2.37
N MET A 160 0.03 6.10 -2.36
CA MET A 160 0.52 7.03 -3.36
C MET A 160 1.89 6.60 -3.90
N PRO A 161 2.20 6.92 -5.15
CA PRO A 161 3.48 6.61 -5.79
C PRO A 161 4.62 7.38 -5.19
N GLY A 162 5.81 6.79 -5.24
CA GLY A 162 6.94 7.37 -4.54
C GLY A 162 6.82 7.25 -3.02
N GLY A 163 5.72 6.75 -2.46
CA GLY A 163 5.61 6.61 -1.01
C GLY A 163 6.46 5.50 -0.43
N SER A 164 7.22 5.81 0.63
CA SER A 164 7.84 4.81 1.49
C SER A 164 6.77 4.27 2.47
N THR A 165 6.80 2.97 2.75
CA THR A 165 5.97 2.44 3.85
C THR A 165 6.73 2.67 5.15
N LEU A 166 6.07 3.21 6.17
CA LEU A 166 6.65 3.38 7.53
C LEU A 166 7.30 2.10 8.10
N GLN A 167 6.98 0.92 7.55
CA GLN A 167 7.61 -0.35 7.89
C GLN A 167 9.05 -0.51 7.36
N SER A 168 9.41 0.06 6.20
CA SER A 168 10.80 0.02 5.71
C SER A 168 11.71 0.94 6.54
N LEU A 169 11.22 2.12 6.94
CA LEU A 169 11.92 3.01 7.87
C LEU A 169 12.03 2.43 9.28
N ALA A 170 11.00 1.74 9.77
CA ALA A 170 11.05 1.08 11.07
C ALA A 170 12.04 -0.10 11.12
N ALA A 171 12.26 -0.80 10.00
CA ALA A 171 13.28 -1.85 9.89
C ALA A 171 14.69 -1.26 10.01
N VAL A 172 14.98 -0.17 9.28
CA VAL A 172 16.27 0.55 9.34
C VAL A 172 16.54 1.17 10.73
N VAL A 173 15.50 1.64 11.43
CA VAL A 173 15.64 2.19 12.80
C VAL A 173 15.77 1.08 13.85
N SER A 174 15.21 -0.12 13.63
CA SER A 174 15.33 -1.24 14.57
C SER A 174 16.72 -1.87 14.63
N GLU A 175 17.56 -1.62 13.62
CA GLU A 175 18.98 -2.00 13.59
C GLU A 175 19.90 -0.99 14.31
N SER A 176 19.36 0.16 14.75
CA SER A 176 20.11 1.13 15.55
C SER A 176 20.24 0.65 17.01
N GLY A 177 21.38 0.04 17.32
CA GLY A 177 21.67 -0.65 18.59
C GLY A 177 21.57 0.20 19.85
N LEU A 178 20.36 0.41 20.37
CA LEU A 178 20.12 1.07 21.65
C LEU A 178 20.20 0.07 22.82
N GLN A 179 21.13 0.37 23.74
CA GLN A 179 21.45 -0.42 24.93
C GLN A 179 20.36 -0.29 26.02
N GLY A 180 19.41 -1.22 26.03
CA GLY A 180 18.46 -1.44 27.13
C GLY A 180 17.90 -2.88 27.17
N SER A 181 18.53 -3.81 26.44
CA SER A 181 17.88 -5.00 25.89
C SER A 181 17.96 -6.26 26.75
N LYS A 182 18.71 -6.32 27.87
CA LYS A 182 19.01 -7.62 28.49
C LYS A 182 17.84 -8.27 29.26
N LEU A 183 17.02 -7.50 29.98
CA LEU A 183 15.82 -8.04 30.65
C LEU A 183 14.64 -8.25 29.68
N ALA A 184 14.51 -7.35 28.69
CA ALA A 184 13.55 -7.49 27.60
C ALA A 184 13.89 -8.68 26.69
N ALA A 185 15.18 -8.95 26.44
CA ALA A 185 15.65 -10.11 25.67
C ALA A 185 15.42 -11.42 26.42
N ALA A 186 15.57 -11.47 27.74
CA ALA A 186 15.26 -12.69 28.51
C ALA A 186 13.76 -13.03 28.48
N VAL A 187 12.88 -12.02 28.63
CA VAL A 187 11.42 -12.22 28.50
C VAL A 187 11.03 -12.53 27.05
N MET A 188 11.67 -11.89 26.06
CA MET A 188 11.47 -12.21 24.64
C MET A 188 12.00 -13.60 24.29
N GLN A 189 13.10 -14.09 24.88
CA GLN A 189 13.69 -15.42 24.65
C GLN A 189 12.81 -16.54 25.21
N VAL A 190 12.21 -16.36 26.40
CA VAL A 190 11.23 -17.33 26.95
C VAL A 190 9.95 -17.37 26.12
N VAL A 191 9.49 -16.21 25.63
CA VAL A 191 8.36 -16.14 24.68
C VAL A 191 8.76 -16.72 23.32
N HIS A 192 10.01 -16.52 22.85
CA HIS A 192 10.53 -17.05 21.58
C HIS A 192 10.77 -18.56 21.60
N ALA A 193 11.14 -19.13 22.75
CA ALA A 193 11.35 -20.58 22.91
C ALA A 193 10.03 -21.36 22.79
N LEU A 194 8.91 -20.75 23.17
CA LEU A 194 7.55 -21.27 22.96
C LEU A 194 6.93 -20.76 21.65
N GLU A 195 7.62 -19.91 20.90
CA GLU A 195 7.23 -19.51 19.57
C GLU A 195 7.78 -20.49 18.54
N ALA A 196 6.90 -21.25 17.87
CA ALA A 196 7.23 -21.72 16.53
C ALA A 196 7.66 -20.48 15.72
N ARG A 197 8.94 -20.48 15.31
CA ARG A 197 9.59 -19.35 14.65
C ARG A 197 8.79 -19.00 13.36
N PRO A 198 8.94 -17.82 12.78
CA PRO A 198 8.51 -17.60 11.40
C PRO A 198 9.20 -18.61 10.46
N ARG A 199 8.69 -18.73 9.24
CA ARG A 199 9.46 -19.39 8.18
C ARG A 199 10.69 -18.53 7.94
N THR A 200 11.83 -19.14 8.09
CA THR A 200 13.11 -18.49 7.90
C THR A 200 13.71 -19.10 6.66
N TYR A 201 13.94 -18.28 5.65
CA TYR A 201 14.60 -18.68 4.42
C TYR A 201 16.07 -18.30 4.52
N GLU A 202 16.93 -19.17 4.06
CA GLU A 202 18.37 -18.93 3.97
C GLU A 202 18.76 -18.83 2.51
N VAL A 203 19.36 -17.71 2.12
CA VAL A 203 19.87 -17.48 0.75
C VAL A 203 21.35 -17.81 0.75
N GLN A 204 21.72 -18.85 0.01
CA GLN A 204 23.10 -19.20 -0.29
C GLN A 204 23.44 -18.74 -1.70
N ILE A 205 24.62 -18.14 -1.84
CA ILE A 205 25.08 -17.54 -3.10
C ILE A 205 26.46 -18.12 -3.39
N PHE A 206 26.60 -18.71 -4.56
CA PHE A 206 27.87 -19.16 -5.11
C PHE A 206 28.22 -18.24 -6.26
N VAL A 207 29.45 -17.73 -6.26
CA VAL A 207 29.92 -16.76 -7.26
C VAL A 207 31.15 -17.37 -7.91
N GLU A 208 31.13 -17.41 -9.24
CA GLU A 208 32.24 -17.87 -10.07
C GLU A 208 32.55 -16.78 -11.09
N HIS A 209 33.81 -16.37 -11.22
CA HIS A 209 34.22 -15.46 -12.28
C HIS A 209 34.24 -16.20 -13.62
N CYS A 210 33.44 -15.74 -14.59
CA CYS A 210 33.53 -16.20 -15.96
C CYS A 210 34.54 -15.35 -16.73
N TYR A 211 35.63 -15.97 -17.18
CA TYR A 211 36.53 -15.36 -18.15
C TYR A 211 36.12 -15.80 -19.56
N PRO A 212 35.56 -14.92 -20.39
CA PRO A 212 35.33 -15.24 -21.79
C PRO A 212 36.68 -15.31 -22.51
N GLY A 213 37.21 -16.52 -22.70
CA GLY A 213 38.25 -16.81 -23.70
C GLY A 213 39.51 -15.94 -23.70
N GLY A 214 39.99 -15.45 -22.54
CA GLY A 214 41.28 -14.77 -22.42
C GLY A 214 41.37 -13.35 -22.99
N ARG A 215 40.26 -12.74 -23.45
CA ARG A 215 40.22 -11.31 -23.79
C ARG A 215 39.48 -10.54 -22.70
N ALA A 216 40.15 -9.54 -22.14
CA ALA A 216 39.57 -8.63 -21.16
C ALA A 216 38.35 -7.92 -21.77
N ASP A 217 37.19 -8.15 -21.18
CA ASP A 217 35.95 -7.44 -21.51
C ASP A 217 36.01 -6.03 -20.88
N PRO A 218 35.84 -4.94 -21.66
CA PRO A 218 35.87 -3.58 -21.14
C PRO A 218 34.73 -3.24 -20.16
N GLN A 219 33.71 -4.10 -19.98
CA GLN A 219 32.58 -3.87 -19.08
C GLN A 219 32.72 -4.49 -17.67
N GLY A 220 33.86 -5.11 -17.35
CA GLY A 220 34.15 -5.72 -16.06
C GLY A 220 33.98 -7.25 -16.04
N PRO A 221 34.36 -7.92 -14.94
CA PRO A 221 34.28 -9.38 -14.85
C PRO A 221 32.81 -9.82 -14.82
N ASN A 222 32.41 -10.62 -15.81
CA ASN A 222 31.11 -11.27 -15.80
C ASN A 222 31.10 -12.36 -14.72
N LEU A 223 30.17 -12.27 -13.79
CA LEU A 223 29.99 -13.22 -12.70
C LEU A 223 28.89 -14.21 -13.04
N LEU A 224 29.18 -15.50 -12.91
CA LEU A 224 28.17 -16.54 -12.85
C LEU A 224 27.75 -16.72 -11.40
N VAL A 225 26.51 -16.37 -11.09
CA VAL A 225 25.99 -16.42 -9.73
C VAL A 225 24.93 -17.50 -9.62
N THR A 226 25.15 -18.47 -8.74
CA THR A 226 24.17 -19.50 -8.40
C THR A 226 23.53 -19.17 -7.06
N VAL A 227 22.20 -19.06 -7.06
CA VAL A 227 21.40 -18.78 -5.87
C VAL A 227 20.70 -20.06 -5.44
N ASP A 228 20.92 -20.47 -4.20
CA ASP A 228 20.24 -21.59 -3.56
C ASP A 228 19.42 -21.05 -2.38
N LEU A 229 18.09 -21.11 -2.50
CA LEU A 229 17.17 -20.72 -1.45
C LEU A 229 16.79 -21.94 -0.63
N ARG A 230 17.15 -21.95 0.65
CA ARG A 230 16.91 -23.05 1.58
C ARG A 230 15.86 -22.71 2.62
N ASP A 231 15.14 -23.70 3.11
CA ASP A 231 14.41 -23.58 4.37
C ASP A 231 15.44 -23.69 5.51
N ALA A 232 15.64 -22.60 6.26
CA ALA A 232 16.66 -22.53 7.31
C ALA A 232 16.45 -23.55 8.43
N ARG A 233 15.25 -24.16 8.53
CA ARG A 233 14.98 -25.21 9.52
C ARG A 233 15.37 -26.60 9.06
N SER A 234 14.99 -26.96 7.84
CA SER A 234 15.26 -28.30 7.32
C SER A 234 16.62 -28.39 6.65
N GLY A 235 17.23 -27.24 6.32
CA GLY A 235 18.42 -27.16 5.48
C GLY A 235 18.15 -27.60 4.03
N GLN A 236 16.92 -27.97 3.69
CA GLN A 236 16.59 -28.43 2.35
C GLN A 236 16.57 -27.26 1.39
N SER A 237 17.26 -27.43 0.25
CA SER A 237 17.13 -26.55 -0.90
C SER A 237 15.69 -26.58 -1.40
N LEU A 238 15.06 -25.41 -1.43
CA LEU A 238 13.72 -25.23 -1.97
C LEU A 238 13.78 -24.98 -3.47
N VAL A 239 14.78 -24.20 -3.90
CA VAL A 239 15.00 -23.88 -5.30
C VAL A 239 16.42 -23.36 -5.49
N THR A 240 17.08 -23.88 -6.52
CA THR A 240 18.38 -23.40 -6.98
C THR A 240 18.23 -22.79 -8.36
N ARG A 241 18.86 -21.65 -8.60
CA ARG A 241 18.88 -20.97 -9.89
C ARG A 241 20.28 -20.46 -10.20
N ILE A 242 20.74 -20.75 -11.41
CA ILE A 242 21.95 -20.14 -11.98
C ILE A 242 21.50 -18.90 -12.75
N LEU A 243 22.07 -17.76 -12.41
CA LEU A 243 21.83 -16.48 -13.08
C LEU A 243 22.69 -16.39 -14.35
N ARG A 244 22.26 -15.56 -15.29
CA ARG A 244 23.07 -15.27 -16.48
C ARG A 244 24.33 -14.51 -16.06
N PRO A 245 25.45 -14.67 -16.78
CA PRO A 245 26.66 -13.89 -16.52
C PRO A 245 26.32 -12.39 -16.51
N CYS A 246 26.71 -11.70 -15.44
CA CYS A 246 26.31 -10.31 -15.19
C CYS A 246 27.30 -9.60 -14.26
N THR A 247 27.12 -8.29 -14.09
CA THR A 247 27.92 -7.50 -13.15
C THR A 247 27.56 -7.82 -11.69
N GLU A 248 28.42 -7.46 -10.73
CA GLU A 248 28.14 -7.61 -9.28
C GLU A 248 26.79 -6.99 -8.88
N GLN A 249 26.49 -5.82 -9.44
CA GLN A 249 25.27 -5.08 -9.12
C GLN A 249 24.04 -5.78 -9.72
N ASP A 250 24.06 -6.11 -11.02
CA ASP A 250 22.97 -6.84 -11.68
C ASP A 250 22.72 -8.20 -11.01
N ALA A 251 23.79 -8.87 -10.55
CA ALA A 251 23.69 -10.11 -9.80
C ALA A 251 22.91 -9.91 -8.50
N ALA A 252 23.31 -8.94 -7.66
CA ALA A 252 22.61 -8.65 -6.41
C ALA A 252 21.13 -8.31 -6.64
N GLU A 253 20.83 -7.59 -7.70
CA GLU A 253 19.47 -7.25 -8.13
C GLU A 253 18.65 -8.49 -8.49
N MET A 254 19.17 -9.33 -9.39
CA MET A 254 18.51 -10.57 -9.81
C MET A 254 18.33 -11.54 -8.63
N VAL A 255 19.34 -11.67 -7.76
CA VAL A 255 19.26 -12.50 -6.55
C VAL A 255 18.13 -11.99 -5.64
N ALA A 256 18.02 -10.67 -5.45
CA ALA A 256 16.99 -10.06 -4.61
C ALA A 256 15.58 -10.32 -5.16
N GLY A 257 15.37 -10.07 -6.46
CA GLY A 257 14.07 -10.29 -7.12
C GLY A 257 13.66 -11.76 -7.15
N PHE A 258 14.59 -12.65 -7.48
CA PHE A 258 14.37 -14.10 -7.43
C PHE A 258 13.99 -14.55 -6.01
N THR A 259 14.76 -14.14 -5.01
CA THR A 259 14.50 -14.47 -3.60
C THR A 259 13.13 -13.96 -3.16
N ALA A 260 12.85 -12.68 -3.40
CA ALA A 260 11.57 -12.04 -3.10
C ALA A 260 10.40 -12.83 -3.65
N ARG A 261 10.51 -13.20 -4.93
CA ARG A 261 9.50 -13.97 -5.62
C ARG A 261 9.26 -15.33 -4.99
N GLN A 262 10.32 -16.09 -4.71
CA GLN A 262 10.16 -17.44 -4.17
C GLN A 262 9.55 -17.39 -2.77
N VAL A 263 9.96 -16.42 -1.96
CA VAL A 263 9.35 -16.15 -0.65
C VAL A 263 7.86 -15.82 -0.81
N PHE A 264 7.51 -14.93 -1.75
CA PHE A 264 6.12 -14.55 -2.04
C PHE A 264 5.27 -15.72 -2.54
N ARG A 265 5.82 -16.56 -3.42
CA ARG A 265 5.16 -17.75 -3.96
C ARG A 265 4.87 -18.78 -2.88
N GLN A 266 5.78 -18.94 -1.92
CA GLN A 266 5.64 -19.87 -0.81
C GLN A 266 4.73 -19.35 0.31
N ASP A 267 4.56 -18.02 0.42
CA ASP A 267 3.65 -17.38 1.35
C ASP A 267 2.22 -17.29 0.77
N CYS A 268 1.36 -18.19 1.21
CA CYS A 268 -0.07 -18.24 0.82
C CYS A 268 -0.89 -16.99 1.19
N SER A 269 -0.30 -16.05 1.94
CA SER A 269 -0.91 -14.77 2.29
C SER A 269 -0.49 -13.63 1.36
N THR A 270 0.47 -13.88 0.46
CA THR A 270 0.86 -12.92 -0.57
C THR A 270 -0.23 -12.86 -1.64
N PRO A 271 -0.75 -11.66 -1.96
CA PRO A 271 -1.72 -11.51 -3.01
C PRO A 271 -1.07 -11.70 -4.38
N ALA A 272 -1.84 -12.23 -5.34
CA ALA A 272 -1.34 -12.52 -6.69
C ALA A 272 -0.75 -11.29 -7.42
N TRP A 273 -1.21 -10.08 -7.09
CA TRP A 273 -0.67 -8.84 -7.67
C TRP A 273 0.74 -8.46 -7.18
N ALA A 274 1.26 -9.15 -6.15
CA ALA A 274 2.58 -8.90 -5.56
C ALA A 274 3.64 -9.95 -5.96
N THR A 275 3.27 -11.07 -6.58
CA THR A 275 4.16 -12.23 -6.78
C THR A 275 5.17 -12.13 -7.94
N GLY A 276 4.97 -11.22 -8.89
CA GLY A 276 5.90 -11.06 -10.03
C GLY A 276 5.95 -12.21 -11.05
N SER A 277 6.76 -12.02 -12.09
CA SER A 277 7.02 -12.89 -13.25
C SER A 277 7.85 -14.11 -12.87
N ALA A 278 7.81 -15.17 -13.70
CA ALA A 278 8.56 -16.44 -13.53
C ALA A 278 10.01 -16.26 -13.02
N ASP A 279 10.66 -15.19 -13.42
CA ASP A 279 12.07 -15.02 -13.16
C ASP A 279 12.39 -14.18 -11.92
N GLY A 280 11.44 -13.36 -11.47
CA GLY A 280 11.66 -12.39 -10.40
C GLY A 280 12.32 -11.10 -10.89
N ASP A 281 12.69 -11.02 -12.18
CA ASP A 281 13.32 -9.85 -12.81
C ASP A 281 12.44 -8.60 -12.73
N ASP A 282 11.13 -8.79 -12.70
CA ASP A 282 10.19 -7.69 -12.61
C ASP A 282 10.14 -7.15 -11.17
N LEU A 283 10.15 -8.04 -10.17
CA LEU A 283 10.30 -7.66 -8.77
C LEU A 283 11.67 -7.05 -8.45
N SER A 284 12.77 -7.51 -9.05
CA SER A 284 14.08 -6.85 -8.88
C SER A 284 14.05 -5.43 -9.43
N ALA A 285 13.50 -5.25 -10.64
CA ALA A 285 13.32 -3.92 -11.23
C ALA A 285 12.47 -3.01 -10.33
N TYR A 286 11.38 -3.52 -9.77
CA TYR A 286 10.57 -2.79 -8.81
C TYR A 286 11.37 -2.36 -7.57
N LEU A 287 12.12 -3.28 -6.96
CA LEU A 287 12.94 -2.98 -5.77
C LEU A 287 13.98 -1.90 -6.06
N LEU A 288 14.65 -2.01 -7.21
CA LEU A 288 15.63 -1.03 -7.67
C LEU A 288 15.05 0.35 -7.85
N THR A 289 13.89 0.45 -8.48
CA THR A 289 13.24 1.75 -8.69
C THR A 289 12.90 2.45 -7.38
N ARG A 290 12.83 1.70 -6.26
CA ARG A 290 12.63 2.27 -4.92
C ARG A 290 13.91 2.66 -4.20
N GLU A 291 15.07 2.23 -4.67
CA GLU A 291 16.35 2.53 -4.03
C GLU A 291 17.01 3.80 -4.58
N MET A 292 16.63 4.24 -5.78
CA MET A 292 17.18 5.45 -6.43
C MET A 292 16.61 6.76 -5.83
N ARG A 293 16.65 6.90 -4.50
CA ARG A 293 15.94 7.96 -3.76
C ARG A 293 16.79 8.69 -2.70
N PRO A 294 17.96 9.27 -3.03
CA PRO A 294 18.73 10.00 -2.03
C PRO A 294 18.14 11.37 -1.73
N ALA A 295 18.27 11.79 -0.48
CA ALA A 295 18.05 13.16 -0.06
C ALA A 295 19.16 14.08 -0.61
N GLY A 296 18.80 15.33 -0.95
CA GLY A 296 19.76 16.36 -1.37
C GLY A 296 20.10 16.38 -2.86
N TRP A 297 19.32 15.68 -3.69
CA TRP A 297 19.48 15.74 -5.15
C TRP A 297 18.96 17.04 -5.76
N THR A 298 19.58 17.45 -6.86
CA THR A 298 19.03 18.48 -7.74
C THR A 298 17.74 17.97 -8.38
N PHE A 299 16.95 18.86 -9.00
CA PHE A 299 15.80 18.43 -9.79
C PHE A 299 16.23 17.62 -11.01
N GLY A 300 17.34 18.00 -11.66
CA GLY A 300 17.88 17.31 -12.84
C GLY A 300 18.26 15.86 -12.57
N ASP A 301 19.05 15.61 -11.51
CA ASP A 301 19.45 14.25 -11.11
C ASP A 301 18.23 13.36 -10.83
N PHE A 302 17.27 13.93 -10.11
CA PHE A 302 16.04 13.23 -9.77
C PHE A 302 15.18 12.94 -10.99
N TRP A 303 15.05 13.91 -11.89
CA TRP A 303 14.32 13.75 -13.13
C TRP A 303 14.93 12.64 -13.98
N GLN A 304 16.25 12.63 -14.15
CA GLN A 304 16.95 11.59 -14.88
C GLN A 304 16.73 10.21 -14.24
N SER A 305 16.91 10.11 -12.93
CA SER A 305 16.65 8.86 -12.21
C SER A 305 15.21 8.37 -12.39
N ARG A 306 14.22 9.27 -12.39
CA ARG A 306 12.84 8.89 -12.67
C ARG A 306 12.68 8.38 -14.09
N GLN A 307 13.30 9.02 -15.08
CA GLN A 307 13.24 8.54 -16.46
C GLN A 307 13.82 7.13 -16.56
N ASP A 308 14.91 6.85 -15.85
CA ASP A 308 15.51 5.52 -15.78
C ASP A 308 14.56 4.52 -15.08
N GLN A 309 13.92 4.93 -13.97
CA GLN A 309 12.89 4.11 -13.29
C GLN A 309 11.73 3.78 -14.22
N ARG A 310 11.21 4.77 -14.94
CA ARG A 310 10.11 4.61 -15.89
C ARG A 310 10.49 3.70 -17.04
N ALA A 311 11.68 3.87 -17.61
CA ALA A 311 12.20 3.04 -18.69
C ALA A 311 12.28 1.57 -18.25
N LYS A 312 12.90 1.31 -17.09
CA LYS A 312 12.99 -0.03 -16.49
C LYS A 312 11.60 -0.63 -16.26
N LEU A 313 10.71 0.08 -15.55
CA LEU A 313 9.36 -0.43 -15.27
C LEU A 313 8.54 -0.69 -16.55
N THR A 314 8.68 0.17 -17.56
CA THR A 314 8.00 0.01 -18.86
C THR A 314 8.44 -1.26 -19.57
N GLU A 315 9.75 -1.52 -19.60
CA GLU A 315 10.31 -2.73 -20.19
C GLU A 315 9.72 -4.00 -19.55
N PHE A 316 9.66 -4.04 -18.20
CA PHE A 316 9.15 -5.22 -17.49
C PHE A 316 7.64 -5.35 -17.53
N VAL A 317 6.87 -4.26 -17.42
CA VAL A 317 5.41 -4.29 -17.54
C VAL A 317 4.97 -4.77 -18.92
N ARG A 318 5.73 -4.46 -19.98
CA ARG A 318 5.46 -4.99 -21.34
C ARG A 318 5.67 -6.51 -21.43
N ARG A 319 6.60 -7.07 -20.65
CA ARG A 319 6.90 -8.51 -20.63
C ARG A 319 6.00 -9.32 -19.67
N SER A 320 5.51 -8.69 -18.60
CA SER A 320 4.76 -9.35 -17.52
C SER A 320 3.55 -8.52 -17.11
N THR A 321 2.35 -9.02 -17.43
CA THR A 321 1.08 -8.47 -16.88
C THR A 321 0.77 -8.99 -15.47
N ASN A 322 1.61 -9.85 -14.91
CA ASN A 322 1.34 -10.57 -13.66
C ASN A 322 1.71 -9.76 -12.40
N ALA A 323 2.56 -8.73 -12.53
CA ALA A 323 2.97 -7.87 -11.43
C ALA A 323 2.11 -6.60 -11.33
N GLY A 324 0.92 -6.74 -10.74
CA GLY A 324 0.05 -5.59 -10.54
C GLY A 324 0.69 -4.42 -9.78
N VAL A 325 1.59 -4.71 -8.83
CA VAL A 325 2.34 -3.69 -8.09
C VAL A 325 3.22 -2.82 -8.99
N MET A 326 3.85 -3.40 -10.02
CA MET A 326 4.69 -2.67 -10.96
C MET A 326 3.87 -1.86 -11.94
N GLN A 327 2.79 -2.46 -12.47
CA GLN A 327 1.83 -1.73 -13.29
C GLN A 327 1.27 -0.54 -12.52
N TYR A 328 1.08 -0.69 -11.21
CA TYR A 328 0.59 0.38 -10.35
C TYR A 328 1.64 1.48 -10.18
N GLU A 329 2.90 1.14 -9.91
CA GLU A 329 3.98 2.13 -9.78
C GLU A 329 4.31 2.82 -11.11
N LEU A 330 4.26 2.10 -12.24
CA LEU A 330 4.42 2.70 -13.55
C LEU A 330 3.27 3.67 -13.87
N ALA A 331 2.01 3.23 -13.73
CA ALA A 331 0.84 4.10 -13.96
C ALA A 331 0.93 5.41 -13.18
N SER A 332 1.46 5.27 -12.00
CA SER A 332 1.64 6.32 -11.04
C SER A 332 2.76 7.30 -11.38
N LEU A 333 3.88 6.82 -11.94
CA LEU A 333 4.89 7.69 -12.56
C LEU A 333 4.30 8.40 -13.78
N GLU A 334 3.53 7.70 -14.62
CA GLU A 334 2.84 8.31 -15.76
C GLU A 334 1.86 9.42 -15.33
N ASP A 335 1.16 9.26 -14.20
CA ASP A 335 0.32 10.32 -13.64
C ASP A 335 1.12 11.58 -13.27
N LEU A 336 2.31 11.42 -12.68
CA LEU A 336 3.20 12.53 -12.31
C LEU A 336 3.74 13.28 -13.52
N GLU A 337 4.02 12.55 -14.59
CA GLU A 337 4.51 13.09 -15.87
C GLU A 337 3.38 13.75 -16.70
N GLY A 338 2.14 13.75 -16.19
CA GLY A 338 0.98 14.25 -16.92
C GLY A 338 0.49 13.32 -18.03
N GLN A 339 1.02 12.10 -18.14
CA GLN A 339 0.62 11.06 -19.09
C GLN A 339 -0.61 10.28 -18.59
N THR A 340 -1.65 11.02 -18.20
CA THR A 340 -2.83 10.48 -17.49
C THR A 340 -3.58 9.41 -18.29
N ALA A 341 -3.48 9.40 -19.62
CA ALA A 341 -4.09 8.38 -20.48
C ALA A 341 -3.37 7.02 -20.40
N ILE A 342 -2.03 7.03 -20.39
CA ILE A 342 -1.21 5.82 -20.25
C ILE A 342 -1.39 5.27 -18.83
N SER A 343 -1.35 6.15 -17.83
CA SER A 343 -1.73 5.81 -16.45
C SER A 343 -3.10 5.15 -16.35
N LEU A 344 -4.12 5.72 -16.98
CA LEU A 344 -5.46 5.14 -17.00
C LEU A 344 -5.45 3.73 -17.59
N LEU A 345 -4.76 3.52 -18.71
CA LEU A 345 -4.65 2.21 -19.34
C LEU A 345 -4.02 1.18 -18.38
N LEU A 346 -2.91 1.53 -17.75
CA LEU A 346 -2.21 0.67 -16.79
C LEU A 346 -3.06 0.37 -15.55
N HIS A 347 -3.79 1.35 -15.02
CA HIS A 347 -4.72 1.14 -13.92
C HIS A 347 -5.94 0.28 -14.30
N LEU A 348 -6.42 0.38 -15.54
CA LEU A 348 -7.48 -0.49 -16.06
C LEU A 348 -7.00 -1.93 -16.23
N ASP A 349 -5.79 -2.12 -16.75
CA ASP A 349 -5.19 -3.44 -16.89
C ASP A 349 -5.01 -4.12 -15.52
N ASN A 350 -4.50 -3.37 -14.55
CA ASN A 350 -4.46 -3.76 -13.15
C ASN A 350 -5.84 -4.15 -12.60
N ARG A 351 -6.88 -3.39 -12.95
CA ARG A 351 -8.25 -3.67 -12.52
C ARG A 351 -8.81 -4.93 -13.16
N VAL A 352 -8.40 -5.29 -14.38
CA VAL A 352 -8.78 -6.52 -15.08
C VAL A 352 -8.11 -7.72 -14.45
N HIS A 353 -6.78 -7.70 -14.34
CA HIS A 353 -5.98 -8.83 -13.84
C HIS A 353 -6.07 -8.99 -12.31
N HIS A 354 -6.20 -7.88 -11.58
CA HIS A 354 -6.16 -7.84 -10.13
C HIS A 354 -7.35 -7.07 -9.54
N PRO A 355 -8.58 -7.61 -9.68
CA PRO A 355 -9.81 -6.93 -9.28
C PRO A 355 -9.90 -6.60 -7.78
N GLY A 356 -9.14 -7.29 -6.93
CA GLY A 356 -9.06 -7.05 -5.48
C GLY A 356 -7.96 -6.09 -5.04
N PHE A 357 -7.11 -5.60 -5.95
CA PHE A 357 -6.05 -4.67 -5.61
C PHE A 357 -6.61 -3.26 -5.31
N LEU A 358 -6.98 -3.04 -4.05
CA LEU A 358 -7.74 -1.87 -3.61
C LEU A 358 -7.03 -0.53 -3.86
N PRO A 359 -5.72 -0.34 -3.57
CA PRO A 359 -4.99 0.88 -3.92
C PRO A 359 -5.09 1.24 -5.40
N ALA A 360 -4.83 0.29 -6.32
CA ALA A 360 -4.96 0.51 -7.76
C ALA A 360 -6.38 0.93 -8.16
N ARG A 361 -7.42 0.39 -7.51
CA ARG A 361 -8.81 0.79 -7.77
C ARG A 361 -9.15 2.19 -7.29
N TYR A 362 -8.59 2.61 -6.16
CA TYR A 362 -8.74 3.98 -5.69
C TYR A 362 -8.06 4.93 -6.67
N ARG A 363 -6.82 4.63 -7.09
CA ARG A 363 -6.08 5.41 -8.08
C ARG A 363 -6.75 5.48 -9.43
N LEU A 364 -7.22 4.36 -9.98
CA LEU A 364 -8.07 4.33 -11.17
C LEU A 364 -9.23 5.34 -11.09
N ALA A 365 -9.90 5.42 -9.95
CA ALA A 365 -11.00 6.35 -9.74
C ALA A 365 -10.55 7.81 -9.73
N VAL A 366 -9.39 8.10 -9.15
CA VAL A 366 -8.77 9.43 -9.16
C VAL A 366 -8.37 9.80 -10.59
N THR A 367 -7.63 8.94 -11.30
CA THR A 367 -7.22 9.15 -12.70
C THR A 367 -8.41 9.37 -13.65
N LEU A 368 -9.50 8.60 -13.50
CA LEU A 368 -10.76 8.83 -14.23
C LEU A 368 -11.39 10.20 -13.91
N SER A 369 -11.33 10.63 -12.64
CA SER A 369 -11.84 11.94 -12.20
C SER A 369 -10.97 13.09 -12.70
N SER A 370 -9.67 12.91 -12.78
CA SER A 370 -8.69 13.85 -13.31
C SER A 370 -8.89 14.05 -14.80
N LEU A 371 -8.96 12.95 -15.57
CA LEU A 371 -9.24 12.99 -17.01
C LEU A 371 -10.60 13.63 -17.30
N GLY A 372 -11.66 13.25 -16.59
CA GLY A 372 -12.98 13.87 -16.76
C GLY A 372 -13.11 15.28 -16.18
N GLY A 373 -12.01 15.90 -15.73
CA GLY A 373 -11.97 17.18 -15.04
C GLY A 373 -11.62 18.36 -15.95
N PRO A 374 -11.10 19.47 -15.39
CA PRO A 374 -10.74 20.68 -16.14
C PRO A 374 -9.59 20.45 -17.14
N VAL A 375 -8.83 19.36 -17.00
CA VAL A 375 -7.68 19.02 -17.87
C VAL A 375 -8.12 18.15 -19.07
N PHE A 376 -9.41 17.97 -19.30
CA PHE A 376 -9.95 17.21 -20.45
C PHE A 376 -9.61 17.82 -21.83
N GLU A 377 -8.86 18.91 -21.91
CA GLU A 377 -8.43 19.55 -23.17
C GLU A 377 -7.79 18.57 -24.16
N ARG A 378 -7.25 17.43 -23.70
CA ARG A 378 -6.66 16.39 -24.55
C ARG A 378 -7.20 15.01 -24.20
N TRP A 379 -8.41 14.68 -24.67
CA TRP A 379 -8.76 13.27 -24.85
C TRP A 379 -7.74 12.64 -25.82
N PRO A 380 -7.26 11.39 -25.58
CA PRO A 380 -6.05 10.87 -26.24
C PRO A 380 -6.08 10.93 -27.78
N GLY A 381 -7.26 10.97 -28.40
CA GLY A 381 -7.42 11.05 -29.87
C GLY A 381 -7.11 12.41 -30.52
N GLY A 382 -6.83 13.46 -29.75
CA GLY A 382 -6.73 14.84 -30.26
C GLY A 382 -5.32 15.41 -30.44
N GLY A 383 -4.27 14.77 -29.90
CA GLY A 383 -2.89 15.29 -29.93
C GLY A 383 -1.93 14.40 -30.72
N ARG A 384 -0.83 14.97 -31.24
CA ARG A 384 0.33 14.19 -31.70
C ARG A 384 0.87 13.45 -30.48
N ALA A 385 0.82 12.11 -30.50
CA ALA A 385 1.50 11.31 -29.49
C ALA A 385 3.00 11.63 -29.55
N HIS A 386 3.62 11.83 -28.39
CA HIS A 386 5.02 12.27 -28.31
C HIS A 386 6.01 11.23 -28.86
N ASP A 387 5.58 9.98 -29.04
CA ASP A 387 6.46 8.83 -29.37
C ASP A 387 6.00 8.04 -30.62
N GLY A 388 5.27 8.67 -31.55
CA GLY A 388 4.87 8.01 -32.81
C GLY A 388 3.84 6.88 -32.69
N GLN A 389 3.34 6.60 -31.48
CA GLN A 389 2.29 5.63 -31.24
C GLN A 389 0.93 6.24 -31.58
N ASP A 390 0.17 5.62 -32.49
CA ASP A 390 -1.08 6.20 -32.97
C ASP A 390 -2.06 6.46 -31.82
N ALA A 391 -2.42 7.72 -31.60
CA ALA A 391 -3.40 8.17 -30.62
C ALA A 391 -4.75 7.39 -30.70
N SER A 392 -5.09 6.93 -31.91
CA SER A 392 -6.25 6.07 -32.17
C SER A 392 -6.14 4.71 -31.47
N ASP A 393 -4.95 4.13 -31.41
CA ASP A 393 -4.70 2.82 -30.80
C ASP A 393 -4.81 2.89 -29.27
N LEU A 394 -4.31 3.97 -28.68
CA LEU A 394 -4.40 4.19 -27.23
C LEU A 394 -5.86 4.35 -26.77
N ASN A 395 -6.66 5.16 -27.49
CA ASN A 395 -8.08 5.30 -27.17
C ASN A 395 -8.83 3.96 -27.33
N GLY A 396 -8.54 3.22 -28.41
CA GLY A 396 -9.07 1.88 -28.61
C GLY A 396 -8.72 0.91 -27.48
N ALA A 397 -7.47 0.95 -26.99
CA ALA A 397 -7.01 0.14 -25.86
C ALA A 397 -7.73 0.50 -24.56
N ILE A 398 -7.88 1.79 -24.25
CA ILE A 398 -8.62 2.26 -23.07
C ILE A 398 -10.07 1.78 -23.12
N ILE A 399 -10.74 1.91 -24.27
CA ILE A 399 -12.14 1.46 -24.45
C ILE A 399 -12.27 -0.05 -24.25
N ARG A 400 -11.38 -0.85 -24.85
CA ARG A 400 -11.33 -2.31 -24.64
C ARG A 400 -11.15 -2.66 -23.16
N GLN A 401 -10.24 -1.99 -22.47
CA GLN A 401 -9.96 -2.25 -21.07
C GLN A 401 -11.10 -1.78 -20.14
N LEU A 402 -11.76 -0.66 -20.42
CA LEU A 402 -12.97 -0.22 -19.72
C LEU A 402 -14.10 -1.26 -19.81
N ARG A 403 -14.22 -1.90 -20.98
CA ARG A 403 -15.16 -2.99 -21.24
C ARG A 403 -14.79 -4.25 -20.46
N TRP A 404 -13.55 -4.72 -20.55
CA TRP A 404 -13.06 -5.91 -19.83
C TRP A 404 -13.12 -5.74 -18.31
N ALA A 405 -12.81 -4.56 -17.79
CA ALA A 405 -12.95 -4.23 -16.37
C ALA A 405 -14.43 -4.17 -15.89
N GLY A 406 -15.38 -4.27 -16.84
CA GLY A 406 -16.82 -4.24 -16.60
C GLY A 406 -17.33 -2.89 -16.10
N LEU A 407 -16.60 -1.80 -16.36
CA LEU A 407 -16.94 -0.47 -15.84
C LEU A 407 -18.10 0.17 -16.58
N LEU A 408 -18.15 0.01 -17.91
CA LEU A 408 -19.22 0.57 -18.74
C LEU A 408 -20.61 0.07 -18.33
N ARG A 409 -20.71 -1.20 -17.92
CA ARG A 409 -21.95 -1.82 -17.41
C ARG A 409 -22.43 -1.24 -16.08
N LYS A 410 -21.56 -0.56 -15.33
CA LYS A 410 -21.90 0.06 -14.04
C LYS A 410 -22.67 1.37 -14.20
N ILE A 411 -22.74 1.94 -15.41
CA ILE A 411 -23.53 3.14 -15.66
C ILE A 411 -25.03 2.78 -15.59
N SER A 412 -25.71 3.37 -14.61
CA SER A 412 -27.12 3.10 -14.35
C SER A 412 -27.99 3.58 -15.52
N ARG A 413 -29.17 2.97 -15.72
CA ARG A 413 -30.15 3.45 -16.73
C ARG A 413 -30.52 4.92 -16.52
N ARG A 414 -30.54 5.38 -15.26
CA ARG A 414 -30.85 6.78 -14.92
C ARG A 414 -29.71 7.72 -15.33
N ASP A 415 -28.46 7.34 -15.09
CA ASP A 415 -27.33 8.19 -15.44
C ASP A 415 -27.06 8.18 -16.94
N PHE A 416 -27.27 7.04 -17.61
CA PHE A 416 -27.25 6.95 -19.07
C PHE A 416 -28.26 7.91 -19.73
N ARG A 417 -29.51 7.94 -19.24
CA ARG A 417 -30.53 8.89 -19.74
C ARG A 417 -30.10 10.36 -19.57
N ARG A 418 -29.32 10.66 -18.53
CA ARG A 418 -28.84 12.02 -18.27
C ARG A 418 -27.72 12.46 -19.21
N LEU A 419 -27.02 11.52 -19.86
CA LEU A 419 -26.03 11.84 -20.89
C LEU A 419 -26.70 12.36 -22.18
N GLY A 420 -28.02 12.19 -22.33
CA GLY A 420 -28.74 12.57 -23.55
C GLY A 420 -28.38 11.73 -24.77
N LEU A 421 -27.96 10.47 -24.56
CA LEU A 421 -27.75 9.48 -25.62
C LEU A 421 -29.08 8.81 -26.00
N ALA A 422 -29.24 8.45 -27.28
CA ALA A 422 -30.49 7.94 -27.86
C ALA A 422 -30.95 6.62 -27.21
N GLN A 423 -32.25 6.45 -26.97
CA GLN A 423 -32.79 5.26 -26.28
C GLN A 423 -33.01 4.04 -27.20
N HIS A 424 -32.27 3.92 -28.30
CA HIS A 424 -32.39 2.75 -29.17
C HIS A 424 -31.77 1.53 -28.46
N GLY A 425 -32.61 0.76 -27.77
CA GLY A 425 -32.28 -0.49 -27.07
C GLY A 425 -32.46 -0.43 -25.55
N ARG A 426 -33.32 -1.30 -24.99
CA ARG A 426 -33.56 -1.40 -23.53
C ARG A 426 -32.46 -2.17 -22.76
N GLY A 427 -31.52 -2.79 -23.48
CA GLY A 427 -30.47 -3.68 -22.94
C GLY A 427 -29.30 -2.96 -22.25
N SER A 428 -28.55 -3.67 -21.41
CA SER A 428 -27.24 -3.21 -20.93
C SER A 428 -26.19 -3.17 -22.04
N ARG A 429 -26.21 -4.13 -22.96
CA ARG A 429 -25.30 -4.20 -24.12
C ARG A 429 -25.47 -2.99 -25.07
N ALA A 430 -26.70 -2.65 -25.46
CA ALA A 430 -26.95 -1.47 -26.31
C ALA A 430 -26.41 -0.16 -25.70
N ARG A 431 -26.55 0.00 -24.37
CA ARG A 431 -25.99 1.17 -23.66
C ARG A 431 -24.46 1.16 -23.62
N GLU A 432 -23.87 -0.01 -23.43
CA GLU A 432 -22.42 -0.21 -23.48
C GLU A 432 -21.86 0.20 -24.85
N GLU A 433 -22.47 -0.26 -25.95
CA GLU A 433 -22.04 0.07 -27.31
C GLU A 433 -22.18 1.57 -27.64
N GLN A 434 -23.24 2.24 -27.16
CA GLN A 434 -23.37 3.69 -27.35
C GLN A 434 -22.32 4.48 -26.56
N ILE A 435 -21.93 4.03 -25.37
CA ILE A 435 -20.83 4.65 -24.62
C ILE A 435 -19.50 4.42 -25.34
N ILE A 436 -19.28 3.21 -25.88
CA ILE A 436 -18.10 2.88 -26.69
C ILE A 436 -18.00 3.82 -27.89
N ALA A 437 -19.09 3.99 -28.65
CA ALA A 437 -19.14 4.89 -29.80
C ALA A 437 -18.84 6.34 -29.40
N LEU A 438 -19.37 6.81 -28.27
CA LEU A 438 -19.09 8.14 -27.74
C LEU A 438 -17.59 8.31 -27.41
N LEU A 439 -16.99 7.37 -26.68
CA LEU A 439 -15.57 7.41 -26.28
C LEU A 439 -14.63 7.26 -27.48
N ALA A 440 -15.05 6.58 -28.54
CA ALA A 440 -14.27 6.39 -29.77
C ALA A 440 -14.14 7.67 -30.61
N THR A 441 -14.85 8.74 -30.28
CA THR A 441 -14.75 10.03 -30.99
C THR A 441 -13.32 10.59 -30.87
N ARG A 442 -12.62 10.76 -32.00
CA ARG A 442 -11.21 11.19 -32.03
C ARG A 442 -11.01 12.62 -31.51
N GLN A 443 -11.88 13.54 -31.92
CA GLN A 443 -11.79 14.95 -31.54
C GLN A 443 -13.14 15.41 -30.96
N PRO A 444 -13.43 15.04 -29.70
CA PRO A 444 -14.68 15.43 -29.09
C PRO A 444 -14.67 16.95 -28.84
N ALA A 445 -15.63 17.65 -29.43
CA ALA A 445 -15.83 19.08 -29.21
C ALA A 445 -17.21 19.37 -28.58
N GLY A 446 -17.33 20.52 -27.93
CA GLY A 446 -18.60 21.03 -27.37
C GLY A 446 -19.35 20.00 -26.53
N ARG A 447 -20.54 19.58 -27.01
CA ARG A 447 -21.42 18.64 -26.30
C ARG A 447 -20.80 17.26 -26.14
N THR A 448 -20.09 16.75 -27.15
CA THR A 448 -19.49 15.41 -27.12
C THR A 448 -18.39 15.33 -26.07
N ALA A 449 -17.55 16.37 -25.97
CA ALA A 449 -16.53 16.50 -24.92
C ALA A 449 -17.17 16.46 -23.52
N ALA A 450 -18.22 17.26 -23.30
CA ALA A 450 -18.94 17.28 -22.03
C ALA A 450 -19.57 15.91 -21.70
N GLN A 451 -20.08 15.18 -22.70
CA GLN A 451 -20.63 13.84 -22.50
C GLN A 451 -19.55 12.82 -22.12
N ILE A 452 -18.37 12.87 -22.75
CA ILE A 452 -17.24 12.01 -22.38
C ILE A 452 -16.78 12.31 -20.96
N GLN A 453 -16.59 13.59 -20.61
CA GLN A 453 -16.27 14.00 -19.23
C GLN A 453 -17.29 13.45 -18.23
N GLN A 454 -18.59 13.57 -18.52
CA GLN A 454 -19.65 13.01 -17.67
C GLN A 454 -19.54 11.48 -17.54
N VAL A 455 -19.25 10.76 -18.63
CA VAL A 455 -19.01 9.30 -18.57
C VAL A 455 -17.84 8.99 -17.64
N LEU A 456 -16.68 9.61 -17.82
CA LEU A 456 -15.49 9.37 -17.00
C LEU A 456 -15.76 9.65 -15.52
N GLN A 457 -16.43 10.76 -15.21
CA GLN A 457 -16.83 11.10 -13.85
C GLN A 457 -17.85 10.11 -13.25
N LEU A 458 -18.78 9.58 -14.05
CA LEU A 458 -19.72 8.54 -13.60
C LEU A 458 -18.98 7.23 -13.29
N LEU A 459 -17.99 6.87 -14.09
CA LEU A 459 -17.14 5.70 -13.87
C LEU A 459 -16.28 5.87 -12.61
N ALA A 460 -15.64 7.03 -12.43
CA ALA A 460 -14.91 7.40 -11.22
C ALA A 460 -15.79 7.27 -9.98
N TYR A 461 -17.02 7.82 -10.04
CA TYR A 461 -17.97 7.74 -8.93
C TYR A 461 -18.39 6.29 -8.62
N ALA A 462 -18.63 5.48 -9.65
CA ALA A 462 -18.97 4.08 -9.50
C ALA A 462 -17.85 3.27 -8.85
N GLU A 463 -16.60 3.50 -9.26
CA GLU A 463 -15.42 2.87 -8.67
C GLU A 463 -15.18 3.32 -7.23
N LEU A 464 -15.24 4.61 -6.92
CA LEU A 464 -15.16 5.10 -5.53
C LEU A 464 -16.26 4.51 -4.66
N ARG A 465 -17.50 4.38 -5.17
CA ARG A 465 -18.59 3.74 -4.42
C ARG A 465 -18.34 2.24 -4.21
N ALA A 466 -17.72 1.56 -5.17
CA ALA A 466 -17.36 0.16 -5.05
C ALA A 466 -16.20 -0.05 -4.06
N PHE A 467 -15.16 0.76 -4.17
CA PHE A 467 -14.05 0.83 -3.21
C PHE A 467 -14.56 1.07 -1.80
N ARG A 468 -15.42 2.07 -1.61
CA ARG A 468 -16.07 2.38 -0.32
C ARG A 468 -16.88 1.21 0.23
N ARG A 469 -17.60 0.48 -0.61
CA ARG A 469 -18.34 -0.71 -0.18
C ARG A 469 -17.38 -1.79 0.32
N ARG A 470 -16.27 -2.03 -0.39
CA ARG A 470 -15.25 -3.01 0.01
C ARG A 470 -14.49 -2.60 1.27
N MET A 471 -14.22 -1.31 1.47
CA MET A 471 -13.54 -0.77 2.65
C MET A 471 -14.40 -0.75 3.94
N ARG A 472 -15.68 -1.16 3.88
CA ARG A 472 -16.49 -1.34 5.11
C ARG A 472 -15.86 -2.45 5.95
N ALA A 473 -15.78 -2.26 7.27
CA ALA A 473 -15.17 -3.25 8.16
C ALA A 473 -15.76 -4.66 8.01
N THR A 474 -17.09 -4.77 7.86
CA THR A 474 -17.77 -6.04 7.61
C THR A 474 -17.39 -6.66 6.26
N SER A 475 -17.27 -5.84 5.22
CA SER A 475 -16.81 -6.30 3.90
C SER A 475 -15.34 -6.70 3.92
N LEU A 476 -14.45 -5.90 4.50
CA LEU A 476 -13.02 -6.24 4.66
C LEU A 476 -12.87 -7.55 5.44
N LEU A 477 -13.61 -7.73 6.54
CA LEU A 477 -13.58 -8.95 7.32
C LEU A 477 -14.09 -10.15 6.50
N TRP A 478 -15.23 -9.99 5.81
CA TRP A 478 -15.77 -11.02 4.93
C TRP A 478 -14.79 -11.40 3.80
N PHE A 479 -14.21 -10.42 3.11
CA PHE A 479 -13.21 -10.66 2.07
C PHE A 479 -11.94 -11.29 2.65
N ALA A 480 -11.45 -10.84 3.81
CA ALA A 480 -10.31 -11.45 4.48
C ALA A 480 -10.57 -12.92 4.90
N LEU A 481 -11.82 -13.28 5.17
CA LEU A 481 -12.24 -14.64 5.47
C LEU A 481 -12.37 -15.50 4.21
N CYS A 482 -13.00 -14.98 3.15
CA CYS A 482 -13.32 -15.72 1.93
C CYS A 482 -12.17 -15.74 0.90
N HIS A 483 -11.35 -14.69 0.83
CA HIS A 483 -10.30 -14.51 -0.18
C HIS A 483 -8.94 -14.63 0.49
N ARG A 484 -8.51 -15.89 0.69
CA ARG A 484 -7.24 -16.26 1.33
C ARG A 484 -6.02 -15.48 0.82
N PRO A 485 -5.78 -15.31 -0.50
CA PRO A 485 -4.56 -14.65 -0.98
C PRO A 485 -4.52 -13.14 -0.71
N GLU A 486 -5.68 -12.47 -0.61
CA GLU A 486 -5.73 -11.02 -0.36
C GLU A 486 -5.78 -10.68 1.13
N ARG A 487 -5.84 -11.71 1.97
CA ARG A 487 -6.10 -11.56 3.40
C ARG A 487 -5.06 -10.70 4.10
N ALA A 488 -3.75 -10.91 3.85
CA ALA A 488 -2.72 -10.16 4.56
C ALA A 488 -2.88 -8.66 4.31
N ALA A 489 -3.03 -8.26 3.04
CA ALA A 489 -3.26 -6.88 2.66
C ALA A 489 -4.56 -6.32 3.28
N LEU A 490 -5.66 -7.09 3.26
CA LEU A 490 -6.94 -6.66 3.85
C LEU A 490 -6.88 -6.56 5.38
N LEU A 491 -6.16 -7.46 6.04
CA LEU A 491 -5.94 -7.42 7.48
C LEU A 491 -4.98 -6.28 7.86
N ASP A 492 -3.99 -5.97 7.05
CA ASP A 492 -3.11 -4.82 7.31
C ASP A 492 -3.88 -3.50 7.17
N LEU A 493 -4.83 -3.40 6.23
CA LEU A 493 -5.82 -2.30 6.21
C LEU A 493 -6.75 -2.27 7.44
N LEU A 494 -6.89 -3.39 8.18
CA LEU A 494 -7.60 -3.45 9.46
C LEU A 494 -6.69 -3.15 10.67
N ARG A 495 -5.39 -3.49 10.59
CA ARG A 495 -4.39 -3.39 11.66
C ARG A 495 -3.67 -2.06 11.73
N THR A 496 -3.52 -1.36 10.61
CA THR A 496 -2.88 -0.05 10.54
C THR A 496 -3.49 0.89 11.60
N ARG A 497 -2.65 1.23 12.60
CA ARG A 497 -2.84 2.02 13.83
C ARG A 497 -4.04 1.73 14.76
N PRO A 498 -3.82 1.73 16.09
CA PRO A 498 -4.72 1.13 17.10
C PRO A 498 -6.08 1.83 17.32
N ARG A 499 -6.39 2.93 16.61
CA ARG A 499 -7.66 3.68 16.80
C ARG A 499 -8.67 3.47 15.66
N TRP A 500 -8.33 2.76 14.59
CA TRP A 500 -9.16 2.68 13.38
C TRP A 500 -10.24 1.61 13.42
N TRP A 501 -10.12 0.57 14.25
CA TRP A 501 -11.26 -0.29 14.57
C TRP A 501 -12.37 0.55 15.18
N ARG A 502 -12.02 1.42 16.15
CA ARG A 502 -13.02 2.20 16.92
C ARG A 502 -13.76 3.20 16.05
N HIS A 503 -13.18 3.61 14.92
CA HIS A 503 -13.76 4.61 14.02
C HIS A 503 -13.62 4.23 12.54
N PRO A 504 -14.38 3.24 12.04
CA PRO A 504 -14.33 2.82 10.63
C PRO A 504 -14.66 3.95 9.66
N ARG A 505 -15.42 4.96 10.12
CA ARG A 505 -15.72 6.18 9.36
C ARG A 505 -14.48 7.00 8.99
N ARG A 506 -13.36 6.88 9.73
CA ARG A 506 -12.12 7.65 9.46
C ARG A 506 -11.39 7.16 8.21
N ARG A 507 -11.26 5.84 8.01
CA ARG A 507 -10.68 5.22 6.80
C ARG A 507 -11.43 5.63 5.53
N MET A 508 -12.71 5.86 5.70
CA MET A 508 -13.63 6.21 4.63
C MET A 508 -13.55 7.69 4.26
N ARG A 509 -12.83 8.55 4.99
CA ARG A 509 -12.80 10.00 4.74
C ARG A 509 -12.19 10.32 3.38
N ALA A 510 -10.99 9.82 3.08
CA ALA A 510 -10.33 10.05 1.79
C ALA A 510 -11.23 9.67 0.59
N PRO A 511 -11.72 8.41 0.46
CA PRO A 511 -12.58 8.05 -0.67
C PRO A 511 -13.96 8.71 -0.60
N SER A 512 -14.44 9.16 0.57
CA SER A 512 -15.70 9.91 0.66
C SER A 512 -15.54 11.35 0.19
N ILE A 513 -14.41 11.99 0.45
CA ILE A 513 -14.09 13.34 -0.02
C ILE A 513 -13.84 13.29 -1.53
N ALA A 514 -13.04 12.35 -2.04
CA ALA A 514 -12.88 12.13 -3.47
C ALA A 514 -14.23 11.92 -4.18
N ALA A 515 -15.13 11.09 -3.59
CA ALA A 515 -16.47 10.89 -4.17
C ALA A 515 -17.35 12.14 -4.14
N LYS A 516 -17.08 13.09 -3.25
CA LYS A 516 -17.75 14.40 -3.20
C LYS A 516 -17.23 15.34 -4.28
N ILE A 517 -15.92 15.35 -4.54
CA ILE A 517 -15.30 16.09 -5.64
C ILE A 517 -15.89 15.62 -6.97
N VAL A 518 -15.87 14.31 -7.24
CA VAL A 518 -16.46 13.71 -8.44
C VAL A 518 -17.95 14.06 -8.56
N LYS A 519 -18.71 13.97 -7.46
CA LYS A 519 -20.13 14.32 -7.47
C LYS A 519 -20.36 15.80 -7.76
N TYR A 520 -19.50 16.70 -7.26
CA TYR A 520 -19.56 18.12 -7.58
C TYR A 520 -19.30 18.35 -9.07
N ARG A 521 -18.23 17.76 -9.64
CA ARG A 521 -17.93 17.83 -11.08
C ARG A 521 -19.08 17.35 -11.96
N LEU A 522 -19.67 16.20 -11.61
CA LEU A 522 -20.85 15.66 -12.30
C LEU A 522 -22.05 16.62 -12.29
N LEU A 523 -22.19 17.46 -11.26
CA LEU A 523 -23.26 18.45 -11.20
C LEU A 523 -22.92 19.69 -12.01
N ALA A 524 -21.67 20.18 -11.94
CA ALA A 524 -21.19 21.29 -12.75
C ALA A 524 -21.32 21.01 -14.25
N LEU A 525 -20.99 19.79 -14.71
CA LEU A 525 -21.08 19.39 -16.12
C LEU A 525 -22.53 19.30 -16.66
N ARG A 526 -23.55 19.27 -15.79
CA ARG A 526 -24.95 19.13 -16.21
C ARG A 526 -25.62 20.46 -16.54
N GLU A 527 -25.14 21.54 -15.96
CA GLU A 527 -25.82 22.84 -16.03
C GLU A 527 -25.64 23.60 -17.37
N PRO A 528 -24.51 23.52 -18.12
CA PRO A 528 -24.35 24.33 -19.35
C PRO A 528 -25.13 23.80 -20.57
N ALA A 529 -25.49 22.52 -20.63
CA ALA A 529 -26.11 21.94 -21.83
C ALA A 529 -27.58 22.35 -22.06
N ALA A 530 -28.28 22.86 -21.04
CA ALA A 530 -29.71 23.18 -21.12
C ALA A 530 -30.01 24.64 -21.49
N THR A 531 -29.02 25.55 -21.45
CA THR A 531 -29.25 27.01 -21.46
C THR A 531 -28.63 27.75 -22.64
N ALA A 532 -28.09 27.06 -23.64
CA ALA A 532 -27.44 27.70 -24.79
C ALA A 532 -28.38 28.55 -25.68
N GLY A 533 -29.72 28.41 -25.54
CA GLY A 533 -30.68 29.10 -26.42
C GLY A 533 -31.49 30.27 -25.83
N HIS A 534 -31.41 30.58 -24.53
CA HIS A 534 -32.33 31.58 -23.93
C HIS A 534 -31.64 32.57 -22.96
N ARG A 535 -31.70 33.86 -23.32
CA ARG A 535 -31.51 35.12 -22.57
C ARG A 535 -30.54 35.12 -21.37
N PHE A 536 -29.56 36.01 -21.46
CA PHE A 536 -28.51 36.36 -20.46
C PHE A 536 -28.96 36.36 -18.99
N ARG A 537 -30.19 36.79 -18.69
CA ARG A 537 -30.74 36.89 -17.32
C ARG A 537 -30.93 35.52 -16.62
N ARG A 538 -31.00 34.39 -17.35
CA ARG A 538 -31.08 33.04 -16.76
C ARG A 538 -29.73 32.36 -16.51
N ARG A 539 -28.60 32.93 -16.94
CA ARG A 539 -27.27 32.32 -16.74
C ARG A 539 -26.73 32.43 -15.31
N ARG A 540 -27.13 33.45 -14.54
CA ARG A 540 -26.67 33.64 -13.15
C ARG A 540 -27.20 32.60 -12.16
N GLU A 541 -28.39 32.05 -12.38
CA GLU A 541 -29.02 31.14 -11.40
C GLU A 541 -28.31 29.78 -11.28
N PRO A 542 -27.93 29.08 -12.38
CA PRO A 542 -27.13 27.86 -12.31
C PRO A 542 -25.78 28.07 -11.61
N GLU A 543 -25.06 29.13 -11.96
CA GLU A 543 -23.76 29.46 -11.38
C GLU A 543 -23.84 29.67 -9.87
N LEU A 544 -24.80 30.47 -9.40
CA LEU A 544 -25.08 30.66 -7.96
C LEU A 544 -25.44 29.34 -7.28
N LYS A 545 -26.16 28.44 -7.97
CA LYS A 545 -26.53 27.12 -7.45
C LYS A 545 -25.33 26.18 -7.35
N ALA A 546 -24.44 26.19 -8.34
CA ALA A 546 -23.17 25.46 -8.32
C ALA A 546 -22.28 25.96 -7.18
N GLN A 547 -22.13 27.27 -7.03
CA GLN A 547 -21.36 27.91 -5.96
C GLN A 547 -21.92 27.55 -4.56
N ARG A 548 -23.25 27.66 -4.36
CA ARG A 548 -23.91 27.24 -3.11
C ARG A 548 -23.66 25.77 -2.79
N ARG A 549 -23.62 24.90 -3.81
CA ARG A 549 -23.33 23.46 -3.63
C ARG A 549 -21.87 23.20 -3.31
N LEU A 550 -20.94 23.90 -3.94
CA LEU A 550 -19.51 23.83 -3.62
C LEU A 550 -19.28 24.22 -2.16
N ARG A 551 -19.77 25.40 -1.75
CA ARG A 551 -19.68 25.89 -0.36
C ARG A 551 -20.29 24.94 0.66
N ARG A 552 -21.47 24.37 0.36
CA ARG A 552 -22.09 23.33 1.22
C ARG A 552 -21.23 22.07 1.32
N THR A 553 -20.58 21.68 0.24
CA THR A 553 -19.71 20.49 0.20
C THR A 553 -18.42 20.75 0.99
N GLN A 554 -17.79 21.90 0.78
CA GLN A 554 -16.64 22.38 1.56
C GLN A 554 -16.97 22.44 3.07
N ALA A 555 -18.09 23.06 3.45
CA ALA A 555 -18.53 23.10 4.85
C ALA A 555 -18.85 21.72 5.44
N GLN A 556 -19.30 20.75 4.62
CA GLN A 556 -19.47 19.37 5.06
C GLN A 556 -18.12 18.69 5.28
N VAL A 557 -17.15 18.89 4.39
CA VAL A 557 -15.79 18.33 4.51
C VAL A 557 -15.05 18.94 5.71
N GLN A 558 -15.17 20.24 5.95
CA GLN A 558 -14.65 20.89 7.17
C GLN A 558 -15.17 20.22 8.44
N ARG A 559 -16.49 19.98 8.54
CA ARG A 559 -17.08 19.28 9.68
C ARG A 559 -16.59 17.84 9.80
N TRP A 560 -16.38 17.15 8.69
CA TRP A 560 -15.88 15.78 8.71
C TRP A 560 -14.44 15.67 9.18
N LEU A 561 -13.60 16.61 8.76
CA LEU A 561 -12.20 16.65 9.10
C LEU A 561 -11.92 17.31 10.45
N ASP A 562 -12.95 17.91 11.07
CA ASP A 562 -12.82 18.69 12.30
C ASP A 562 -11.85 19.88 12.12
N LEU A 563 -11.87 20.47 10.92
CA LEU A 563 -10.96 21.56 10.55
C LEU A 563 -11.20 22.80 11.39
N ARG A 564 -12.43 23.06 11.87
CA ARG A 564 -12.70 24.22 12.73
C ARG A 564 -11.86 24.18 14.00
N THR A 565 -11.73 23.01 14.63
CA THR A 565 -10.91 22.84 15.84
C THR A 565 -9.42 23.00 15.52
N ALA A 566 -8.97 22.47 14.38
CA ALA A 566 -7.59 22.65 13.92
C ALA A 566 -7.25 24.11 13.57
N LEU A 567 -8.21 24.83 12.98
CA LEU A 567 -8.09 26.22 12.55
C LEU A 567 -8.14 27.21 13.72
N SER A 568 -9.00 26.97 14.71
CA SER A 568 -9.28 27.93 15.79
C SER A 568 -8.29 27.89 16.94
N ASN A 569 -7.71 26.72 17.23
CA ASN A 569 -6.97 26.56 18.48
C ASN A 569 -5.48 26.88 18.38
N GLY A 570 -4.92 27.15 17.19
CA GLY A 570 -3.47 27.35 17.00
C GLY A 570 -2.58 26.18 17.47
N HIS A 571 -3.17 25.11 17.98
CA HIS A 571 -2.52 24.01 18.68
C HIS A 571 -2.53 22.74 17.83
N ALA A 572 -1.41 22.02 17.94
CA ALA A 572 -1.00 20.79 17.25
C ALA A 572 -2.14 19.99 16.60
N TRP A 573 -2.22 20.07 15.28
CA TRP A 573 -2.95 19.10 14.48
C TRP A 573 -2.57 17.68 14.93
N GLN A 574 -3.57 16.92 15.41
CA GLN A 574 -3.31 15.58 15.92
C GLN A 574 -3.12 14.59 14.78
N TYR A 575 -1.87 14.48 14.32
CA TYR A 575 -1.46 13.50 13.32
C TYR A 575 -1.98 12.10 13.62
N GLY A 576 -2.40 11.38 12.58
CA GLY A 576 -3.01 10.05 12.70
C GLY A 576 -4.49 10.03 13.13
N ARG A 577 -5.13 11.16 13.50
CA ARG A 577 -6.60 11.20 13.63
C ARG A 577 -7.29 11.14 12.27
N VAL A 578 -6.71 11.78 11.27
CA VAL A 578 -7.18 11.88 9.90
C VAL A 578 -6.04 11.43 9.00
N HIS A 579 -6.33 10.58 8.02
CA HIS A 579 -5.32 10.19 7.03
C HIS A 579 -4.94 11.40 6.18
N TRP A 580 -3.65 11.63 5.95
CA TRP A 580 -3.14 12.76 5.16
C TRP A 580 -3.82 12.88 3.79
N GLN A 581 -4.06 11.76 3.09
CA GLN A 581 -4.80 11.75 1.81
C GLN A 581 -6.21 12.36 1.89
N ALA A 582 -6.89 12.26 3.04
CA ALA A 582 -8.21 12.89 3.20
C ALA A 582 -8.09 14.40 3.31
N VAL A 583 -7.01 14.90 3.92
CA VAL A 583 -6.69 16.32 4.03
C VAL A 583 -6.24 16.86 2.67
N TYR A 584 -5.39 16.11 1.97
CA TYR A 584 -4.95 16.41 0.61
C TYR A 584 -6.14 16.51 -0.36
N ASN A 585 -7.02 15.50 -0.40
CA ASN A 585 -8.24 15.56 -1.20
C ASN A 585 -9.15 16.74 -0.82
N ALA A 586 -9.15 17.17 0.45
CA ALA A 586 -9.88 18.37 0.83
C ALA A 586 -9.23 19.62 0.24
N ALA A 587 -7.90 19.73 0.22
CA ALA A 587 -7.21 20.80 -0.50
C ALA A 587 -7.63 20.85 -1.98
N CYS A 588 -7.66 19.69 -2.67
CA CYS A 588 -8.15 19.58 -4.06
C CYS A 588 -9.60 20.08 -4.21
N LEU A 589 -10.47 19.83 -3.21
CA LEU A 589 -11.85 20.34 -3.20
C LEU A 589 -11.90 21.86 -3.01
N TYR A 590 -11.01 22.43 -2.20
CA TYR A 590 -10.90 23.89 -2.01
C TYR A 590 -10.31 24.60 -3.23
N ALA A 591 -9.46 23.91 -3.98
CA ALA A 591 -8.89 24.38 -5.23
C ALA A 591 -9.89 24.41 -6.40
N GLN A 592 -11.04 23.73 -6.28
CA GLN A 592 -12.03 23.70 -7.37
C GLN A 592 -12.59 25.10 -7.61
N PRO A 593 -12.44 25.66 -8.83
CA PRO A 593 -13.02 26.96 -9.14
C PRO A 593 -14.55 26.84 -9.23
N VAL A 594 -15.21 27.95 -8.96
CA VAL A 594 -16.59 28.15 -9.43
C VAL A 594 -16.49 28.40 -10.94
N PRO A 595 -17.33 27.79 -11.79
CA PRO A 595 -17.24 27.99 -13.23
C PRO A 595 -17.28 29.49 -13.59
N GLY A 596 -16.21 30.00 -14.22
CA GLY A 596 -16.10 31.41 -14.62
C GLY A 596 -15.42 32.34 -13.62
N GLU A 597 -15.12 31.87 -12.40
CA GLU A 597 -14.41 32.66 -11.37
C GLU A 597 -13.02 32.07 -11.11
N GLU A 598 -12.03 32.95 -10.93
CA GLU A 598 -10.74 32.54 -10.36
C GLU A 598 -10.92 32.10 -8.90
N PRO A 599 -10.08 31.20 -8.38
CA PRO A 599 -10.20 30.75 -7.00
C PRO A 599 -10.05 31.93 -6.03
N ASP A 600 -11.04 32.10 -5.16
CA ASP A 600 -11.03 33.06 -4.07
C ASP A 600 -9.71 32.94 -3.26
N PRO A 601 -9.00 34.04 -2.97
CA PRO A 601 -7.81 34.03 -2.12
C PRO A 601 -8.00 33.28 -0.79
N VAL A 602 -9.20 33.32 -0.20
CA VAL A 602 -9.54 32.58 1.03
C VAL A 602 -9.54 31.07 0.78
N ALA A 603 -10.06 30.63 -0.37
CA ALA A 603 -10.06 29.22 -0.77
C ALA A 603 -8.63 28.74 -1.06
N ALA A 604 -7.81 29.55 -1.73
CA ALA A 604 -6.39 29.27 -1.97
C ALA A 604 -5.60 29.14 -0.65
N SER A 605 -5.76 30.10 0.27
CA SER A 605 -5.15 30.05 1.60
C SER A 605 -5.56 28.79 2.39
N THR A 606 -6.85 28.45 2.34
CA THR A 606 -7.37 27.22 2.98
C THR A 606 -6.77 25.97 2.35
N ALA A 607 -6.66 25.91 1.03
CA ALA A 607 -6.06 24.78 0.31
C ALA A 607 -4.58 24.61 0.69
N VAL A 608 -3.79 25.70 0.69
CA VAL A 608 -2.37 25.70 1.10
C VAL A 608 -2.21 25.21 2.53
N MET A 609 -3.03 25.69 3.47
CA MET A 609 -3.00 25.20 4.84
C MET A 609 -3.28 23.69 4.91
N LEU A 610 -4.28 23.19 4.17
CA LEU A 610 -4.58 21.76 4.13
C LEU A 610 -3.43 20.95 3.53
N LEU A 611 -2.73 21.46 2.51
CA LEU A 611 -1.54 20.82 1.95
C LEU A 611 -0.41 20.76 2.99
N ARG A 612 -0.12 21.85 3.71
CA ARG A 612 0.85 21.85 4.81
C ARG A 612 0.50 20.81 5.88
N LEU A 613 -0.77 20.71 6.25
CA LEU A 613 -1.24 19.70 7.22
C LEU A 613 -1.11 18.26 6.70
N ALA A 614 -1.36 18.04 5.41
CA ALA A 614 -1.21 16.72 4.80
C ALA A 614 0.26 16.29 4.75
N ILE A 615 1.14 17.19 4.31
CA ILE A 615 2.58 16.94 4.13
C ILE A 615 3.29 16.79 5.46
N GLY A 616 2.95 17.62 6.45
CA GLY A 616 3.52 17.52 7.78
C GLY A 616 3.11 16.25 8.54
N ASP A 617 2.20 15.42 8.01
CA ASP A 617 1.84 14.16 8.64
C ASP A 617 3.01 13.17 8.56
N PRO A 618 3.49 12.60 9.67
CA PRO A 618 4.56 11.60 9.64
C PRO A 618 4.20 10.31 8.89
N SER A 619 2.92 10.11 8.58
CA SER A 619 2.41 9.04 7.72
C SER A 619 2.16 9.48 6.28
N CYS A 620 2.47 10.73 5.93
CA CYS A 620 2.46 11.20 4.56
C CYS A 620 3.44 10.35 3.75
N GLU A 621 2.91 9.75 2.69
CA GLU A 621 3.69 8.90 1.79
C GLU A 621 4.13 9.71 0.56
N LEU A 622 4.18 11.03 0.66
CA LEU A 622 4.73 11.87 -0.40
C LEU A 622 6.21 12.08 -0.12
N GLU A 623 7.05 11.50 -0.97
CA GLU A 623 8.49 11.67 -0.88
C GLU A 623 8.94 13.08 -1.26
N ARG A 624 8.39 13.61 -2.36
CA ARG A 624 8.62 14.99 -2.83
C ARG A 624 7.27 15.69 -3.08
N PRO A 625 6.65 16.24 -2.03
CA PRO A 625 5.32 16.82 -2.12
C PRO A 625 5.16 17.95 -3.15
N SER A 626 6.18 18.79 -3.38
CA SER A 626 6.06 19.95 -4.28
C SER A 626 5.71 19.53 -5.71
N GLU A 627 6.24 18.39 -6.12
CA GLU A 627 6.07 17.84 -7.46
C GLU A 627 4.70 17.17 -7.63
N TRP A 628 4.23 16.44 -6.62
CA TRP A 628 2.87 15.94 -6.57
C TRP A 628 1.85 17.07 -6.65
N ILE A 629 2.08 18.14 -5.88
CA ILE A 629 1.22 19.31 -5.85
C ILE A 629 1.24 20.06 -7.17
N SER A 630 2.41 20.16 -7.81
CA SER A 630 2.54 20.85 -9.10
C SER A 630 1.82 20.09 -10.20
N ALA A 631 1.99 18.77 -10.29
CA ALA A 631 1.37 17.93 -11.32
C ALA A 631 -0.15 17.71 -11.13
N ASP A 632 -0.69 17.95 -9.94
CA ASP A 632 -2.11 17.66 -9.65
C ASP A 632 -3.07 18.56 -10.46
N PRO A 633 -3.91 17.98 -11.34
CA PRO A 633 -4.83 18.75 -12.17
C PRO A 633 -5.91 19.47 -11.35
N ASP A 634 -6.21 18.99 -10.15
CA ASP A 634 -7.20 19.60 -9.26
C ASP A 634 -6.68 20.87 -8.59
N LEU A 635 -5.35 21.01 -8.47
CA LEU A 635 -4.68 22.17 -7.89
C LEU A 635 -4.25 23.18 -8.95
N ARG A 636 -4.33 22.84 -10.25
CA ARG A 636 -3.92 23.70 -11.37
C ARG A 636 -4.57 25.08 -11.37
N ALA A 637 -5.83 25.18 -10.92
CA ALA A 637 -6.54 26.46 -10.82
C ALA A 637 -5.86 27.44 -9.85
N LEU A 638 -5.12 26.95 -8.86
CA LEU A 638 -4.40 27.76 -7.87
C LEU A 638 -3.06 28.29 -8.36
N ARG A 639 -2.52 27.83 -9.51
CA ARG A 639 -1.17 28.21 -10.00
C ARG A 639 -0.99 29.71 -10.25
N LYS A 640 -2.07 30.44 -10.48
CA LYS A 640 -2.05 31.91 -10.63
C LYS A 640 -2.09 32.65 -9.28
N ASN A 641 -2.43 31.96 -8.20
CA ASN A 641 -2.54 32.56 -6.88
C ASN A 641 -1.16 32.57 -6.20
N ARG A 642 -0.69 33.77 -5.85
CA ARG A 642 0.62 33.97 -5.22
C ARG A 642 0.82 33.14 -3.95
N ILE A 643 -0.20 33.01 -3.09
CA ILE A 643 -0.11 32.24 -1.83
C ILE A 643 0.22 30.77 -2.12
N PHE A 644 -0.36 30.22 -3.18
CA PHE A 644 -0.10 28.85 -3.61
C PHE A 644 1.28 28.70 -4.24
N SER A 645 1.66 29.60 -5.16
CA SER A 645 2.99 29.58 -5.79
C SER A 645 4.12 29.72 -4.77
N ASP A 646 4.01 30.65 -3.81
CA ASP A 646 5.00 30.86 -2.74
C ASP A 646 5.13 29.60 -1.86
N PHE A 647 4.01 28.94 -1.55
CA PHE A 647 4.02 27.67 -0.81
C PHE A 647 4.69 26.54 -1.59
N VAL A 648 4.39 26.39 -2.88
CA VAL A 648 5.01 25.36 -3.73
C VAL A 648 6.50 25.61 -3.90
N ALA A 649 6.93 26.87 -4.04
CA ALA A 649 8.33 27.25 -4.04
C ALA A 649 9.02 26.87 -2.71
N GLU A 650 8.43 27.25 -1.56
CA GLU A 650 8.97 26.89 -0.24
C GLU A 650 9.12 25.37 -0.09
N GLN A 651 8.15 24.59 -0.57
CA GLN A 651 8.23 23.13 -0.53
C GLN A 651 9.27 22.59 -1.51
N ALA A 652 9.40 23.14 -2.72
CA ALA A 652 10.41 22.74 -3.69
C ALA A 652 11.83 22.98 -3.17
N HIS A 653 12.06 24.07 -2.41
CA HIS A 653 13.34 24.34 -1.75
C HIS A 653 13.67 23.34 -0.63
N LYS A 654 12.66 22.65 -0.07
CA LYS A 654 12.87 21.55 0.88
C LYS A 654 13.09 20.21 0.17
N ASP A 655 12.44 20.03 -0.97
CA ASP A 655 12.44 18.78 -1.73
C ASP A 655 13.67 18.63 -2.65
N PHE A 656 14.29 19.73 -3.09
CA PHE A 656 15.39 19.75 -4.05
C PHE A 656 16.56 20.63 -3.58
N ALA A 657 17.79 20.19 -3.90
CA ALA A 657 18.97 21.02 -3.74
C ALA A 657 18.98 22.15 -4.79
N PRO A 658 19.52 23.34 -4.43
CA PRO A 658 19.69 24.42 -5.38
C PRO A 658 20.73 24.02 -6.45
N ALA A 659 20.43 24.28 -7.71
CA ALA A 659 21.34 24.03 -8.84
C ALA A 659 21.17 25.12 -9.91
N ALA A 660 22.19 25.32 -10.74
CA ALA A 660 22.13 26.27 -11.86
C ALA A 660 21.26 25.74 -13.01
N ASP A 661 21.18 24.41 -13.12
CA ASP A 661 20.57 23.63 -14.21
C ASP A 661 19.32 22.86 -13.77
N ASN A 662 18.61 23.36 -12.76
CA ASN A 662 17.31 22.84 -12.34
C ASN A 662 16.23 23.09 -13.43
N HIS A 663 16.28 22.32 -14.52
CA HIS A 663 15.33 22.37 -15.63
C HIS A 663 14.14 21.44 -15.37
N CYS A 664 12.91 21.96 -15.45
CA CYS A 664 11.68 21.17 -15.36
C CYS A 664 10.88 21.25 -16.67
N PRO A 665 10.30 20.16 -17.18
CA PRO A 665 9.42 20.21 -18.35
C PRO A 665 8.16 21.08 -18.15
N ASP A 666 7.74 21.33 -16.92
CA ASP A 666 6.65 22.26 -16.61
C ASP A 666 7.24 23.66 -16.36
N PRO A 667 7.08 24.63 -17.29
CA PRO A 667 7.68 25.95 -17.17
C PRO A 667 7.20 26.71 -15.92
N TRP A 668 5.97 26.44 -15.45
CA TRP A 668 5.48 27.05 -14.22
C TRP A 668 6.25 26.53 -13.01
N PHE A 669 6.47 25.22 -12.93
CA PHE A 669 7.19 24.63 -11.79
C PHE A 669 8.69 24.98 -11.84
N GLU A 670 9.28 25.06 -13.02
CA GLU A 670 10.67 25.49 -13.21
C GLU A 670 10.97 26.86 -12.57
N THR A 671 10.02 27.80 -12.66
CA THR A 671 10.16 29.14 -12.04
C THR A 671 10.16 29.11 -10.50
N LEU A 672 9.73 28.00 -9.90
CA LEU A 672 9.63 27.81 -8.45
C LEU A 672 10.78 26.98 -7.87
N LEU A 673 11.60 26.37 -8.73
CA LEU A 673 12.73 25.56 -8.29
C LEU A 673 13.83 26.43 -7.69
N PRO A 674 14.55 25.92 -6.67
CA PRO A 674 15.68 26.63 -6.09
C PRO A 674 16.77 26.80 -7.15
N ARG A 675 17.14 28.06 -7.43
CA ARG A 675 18.24 28.40 -8.34
C ARG A 675 19.41 28.90 -7.52
N LEU A 676 20.62 28.44 -7.86
CA LEU A 676 21.83 29.08 -7.37
C LEU A 676 21.91 30.47 -8.00
N ASP A 677 21.96 31.52 -7.18
CA ASP A 677 22.24 32.85 -7.67
C ASP A 677 23.70 32.87 -8.17
N PRO A 678 23.95 33.00 -9.48
CA PRO A 678 25.29 33.00 -10.02
C PRO A 678 26.14 34.15 -9.47
N HIS A 679 25.53 35.21 -8.94
CA HIS A 679 26.23 36.35 -8.33
C HIS A 679 26.53 36.15 -6.83
N ALA A 680 25.80 35.29 -6.13
CA ALA A 680 26.07 34.94 -4.73
C ALA A 680 27.29 34.00 -4.58
N MET A 681 27.78 33.40 -5.69
CA MET A 681 28.96 32.53 -5.70
C MET A 681 30.26 33.22 -6.10
N THR A 682 30.26 34.52 -6.43
CA THR A 682 31.49 35.30 -6.42
C THR A 682 31.80 35.64 -4.95
N PRO A 683 32.74 34.94 -4.27
CA PRO A 683 33.20 35.42 -2.98
C PRO A 683 33.66 36.86 -3.19
N THR A 684 33.11 37.78 -2.41
CA THR A 684 33.62 39.15 -2.46
C THR A 684 35.12 39.09 -2.18
N ARG A 685 35.93 39.83 -2.95
CA ARG A 685 37.40 39.85 -2.81
C ARG A 685 37.85 40.11 -1.35
N ALA A 686 36.98 40.74 -0.55
CA ALA A 686 37.14 40.93 0.90
C ALA A 686 37.03 39.66 1.76
N GLU A 687 36.30 38.61 1.33
CA GLU A 687 36.23 37.31 2.03
C GLU A 687 37.44 36.41 1.71
N LEU A 688 38.07 36.59 0.56
CA LEU A 688 39.27 35.85 0.15
C LEU A 688 40.54 36.32 0.88
N ASP A 689 40.59 37.57 1.33
CA ASP A 689 41.77 38.13 2.04
C ASP A 689 41.65 38.04 3.58
N GLY A 690 40.51 37.56 4.12
CA GLY A 690 40.18 37.72 5.54
C GLY A 690 40.07 36.47 6.41
N HIS A 691 39.72 35.28 5.89
CA HIS A 691 39.31 34.16 6.76
C HIS A 691 39.85 32.78 6.35
N GLN A 692 40.58 32.16 7.28
CA GLN A 692 40.81 30.71 7.31
C GLN A 692 39.47 29.94 7.32
N PRO A 693 39.40 28.73 6.74
CA PRO A 693 38.14 28.04 6.49
C PRO A 693 37.50 27.49 7.78
N VAL A 694 36.40 28.11 8.22
CA VAL A 694 35.57 27.65 9.37
C VAL A 694 34.50 26.61 8.95
N GLY A 695 34.50 26.15 7.70
CA GLY A 695 33.44 25.29 7.13
C GLY A 695 33.47 23.79 7.50
N ALA A 696 34.53 23.26 8.10
CA ALA A 696 34.66 21.81 8.34
C ALA A 696 34.15 21.32 9.72
N ASN A 697 33.78 22.23 10.63
CA ASN A 697 33.51 21.87 12.03
C ASN A 697 32.02 21.68 12.42
N TRP A 698 31.06 22.02 11.55
CA TRP A 698 29.64 21.93 11.91
C TRP A 698 29.09 20.50 11.79
N ILE A 699 29.54 19.72 10.81
CA ILE A 699 29.13 18.31 10.61
C ILE A 699 29.76 17.40 11.69
N ARG A 700 30.95 17.71 12.21
CA ARG A 700 31.58 16.96 13.31
C ARG A 700 30.85 17.10 14.66
N ARG A 701 30.14 18.21 14.91
CA ARG A 701 29.42 18.42 16.19
C ARG A 701 28.10 17.66 16.30
N MET A 702 27.52 17.16 15.20
CA MET A 702 26.29 16.34 15.26
C MET A 702 26.56 14.84 15.43
N ILE A 703 27.80 14.37 15.25
CA ILE A 703 28.12 12.92 15.21
C ILE A 703 28.90 12.44 16.45
N GLN A 704 29.24 13.31 17.40
CA GLN A 704 29.86 12.86 18.66
C GLN A 704 28.83 12.44 19.72
N PRO A 705 28.89 11.22 20.27
CA PRO A 705 28.05 10.81 21.38
C PRO A 705 28.47 11.57 22.64
N ARG A 706 27.50 12.19 23.33
CA ARG A 706 27.72 12.82 24.65
C ARG A 706 28.19 11.76 25.65
N SER A 707 29.48 11.73 25.95
CA SER A 707 30.00 11.05 27.13
C SER A 707 29.48 11.76 28.38
N ARG A 708 28.80 11.01 29.26
CA ARG A 708 28.49 11.47 30.62
C ARG A 708 29.73 11.25 31.47
N HIS A 709 30.24 12.31 32.11
CA HIS A 709 31.11 12.16 33.27
C HIS A 709 30.28 11.67 34.48
N PRO A 710 30.86 10.83 35.36
CA PRO A 710 30.22 10.38 36.59
C PRO A 710 30.26 11.52 37.62
N ALA A 711 29.15 11.72 38.33
CA ALA A 711 29.10 12.60 39.48
C ALA A 711 29.78 11.93 40.67
N THR A 712 30.60 12.73 41.37
CA THR A 712 30.90 12.55 42.80
C THR A 712 29.74 13.07 43.62
#